data_AF-A0A084B5J2-F1
#
_entry.id   AF-A0A084B5J2-F1
#
_cell.length_a   1.000
_cell.length_b   1.000
_cell.length_c   1.000
_cell.angle_alpha   90.00
_cell.angle_beta   90.00
_cell.angle_gamma   90.00
#
_symmetry.space_group_name_H-M   'P 1'
#
loop_
_entity.id
_entity.type
_entity.pdbx_description
1 polymer ?
#
loop_
_entity_poly.entity_id
_entity_poly.type
_entity_poly.pdbx_seq_one_letter_code
_entity_poly.pdbx_strand_id
1 'polypeptide(L)'
;MSNVPAVPLVCANWGPDASTCNNKARYACNNCHLVVYCGKNCQRDHWQVHKTACRSAIGKASWRPAWELEDREPAWNKPEAAGNLHNTFGGETYLWGNTPAIDVLQLQQNEGLQHGKDIALLFAASGDLRNVVKTIVDLPTNVSQRVEVTINDREFAVVALNAIWLLLALTWQETAPASNLKVAESLIHLWYSVFIPAELYAQLRDNIKPLITKVCVEFANEEPSVPLEKTWNFQSGRTLSLALTKGQWLKLEALLDMPETMSFERASSLRIAVTLAPERADFRDRWDFKEATPFTRVAKQRYREDGLVLPFGHPRTGFDTPNPVVFQSSERWLMDDKRDPLDGWPVSDVRRKQSVAVDDCYGELFAYLQDTFGAFLSRLGEINVDFEIHCLDVKELPEYLGKDRYTRIECANIADAGYVRIGKTLSLLSSLLQSPRQNPHATLITVFLNAVWEIYKMGADSNGLPNARLLMEYLPIQGERALSPNSADMLRIWDARSQTMDADKYFNEYRTLFRFDQVSAEAGVVEKHKNTVIEQWPMRLKLKRGQKGAQEEFRRLLGSNLTGLECYLEWKSGIIPTFSIGETLRMTGTERTGRSASPPLTSHDHVAITHAATAEIPAIVAFTKQARADMFPMIDTASHNAQTARELSTFQATYIDSPGGAFLTARVNGILAATIAYVAYDGRFPYLDLGTARVVEVVRLYVDPALRRMGLASQLFVALKDEARRAGIELLYLHTHPFLPGAVTFWERHGFSVIHIDEDPVWRTTHMKLPLDNCRTASC
;
A
#
# COMPACT_ATOMS: atom_id res chain seq x y z
N MET A 1 -41.29 -6.40 14.38
CA MET A 1 -40.15 -6.56 13.46
C MET A 1 -40.42 -5.66 12.27
N SER A 2 -39.84 -4.47 12.26
CA SER A 2 -40.01 -3.49 11.20
C SER A 2 -39.26 -3.97 9.95
N ASN A 3 -39.99 -4.23 8.85
CA ASN A 3 -39.40 -4.53 7.55
C ASN A 3 -38.43 -3.41 7.17
N VAL A 4 -37.16 -3.77 6.94
CA VAL A 4 -36.19 -2.84 6.37
C VAL A 4 -36.65 -2.51 4.94
N PRO A 5 -36.76 -1.23 4.56
CA PRO A 5 -37.31 -0.83 3.27
C PRO A 5 -36.27 -0.90 2.16
N ALA A 6 -36.71 -1.04 0.90
CA ALA A 6 -35.82 -1.07 -0.25
C ALA A 6 -35.04 0.25 -0.41
N VAL A 7 -33.74 0.15 -0.65
CA VAL A 7 -32.80 1.27 -0.70
C VAL A 7 -32.33 1.35 -2.16
N PRO A 8 -32.80 2.29 -3.01
CA PRO A 8 -32.47 3.71 -2.87
C PRO A 8 -33.56 4.69 -3.35
N LEU A 9 -34.84 4.28 -3.43
CA LEU A 9 -35.88 5.10 -4.08
C LEU A 9 -37.00 5.58 -3.16
N VAL A 10 -36.87 5.42 -1.85
CA VAL A 10 -37.94 5.72 -0.90
C VAL A 10 -37.79 7.11 -0.28
N CYS A 11 -38.93 7.77 -0.04
CA CYS A 11 -39.01 9.06 0.62
C CYS A 11 -38.34 9.05 2.00
N ALA A 12 -37.53 10.05 2.30
CA ALA A 12 -36.82 10.17 3.58
C ALA A 12 -37.71 10.47 4.81
N ASN A 13 -39.03 10.52 4.67
CA ASN A 13 -39.94 10.79 5.79
C ASN A 13 -40.30 9.47 6.49
N TRP A 14 -39.46 9.12 7.46
CA TRP A 14 -39.60 7.93 8.29
C TRP A 14 -40.04 8.38 9.69
N GLY A 15 -41.23 7.95 10.12
CA GLY A 15 -41.71 8.21 11.47
C GLY A 15 -41.18 7.16 12.47
N PRO A 16 -40.99 7.53 13.75
CA PRO A 16 -40.60 6.57 14.79
C PRO A 16 -41.64 5.45 15.01
N ASP A 17 -42.92 5.69 14.70
CA ASP A 17 -44.04 4.78 14.99
C ASP A 17 -44.63 4.08 13.74
N ALA A 18 -43.77 3.71 12.77
CA ALA A 18 -44.19 3.02 11.53
C ALA A 18 -45.12 3.80 10.57
N SER A 19 -45.31 5.12 10.76
CA SER A 19 -45.93 6.05 9.79
C SER A 19 -44.98 6.41 8.63
N THR A 20 -44.32 5.38 8.13
CA THR A 20 -43.27 5.45 7.12
C THR A 20 -43.85 5.73 5.74
N CYS A 21 -43.31 6.74 5.05
CA CYS A 21 -43.67 7.00 3.66
C CYS A 21 -42.90 6.08 2.69
N ASN A 22 -43.54 5.02 2.20
CA ASN A 22 -42.98 4.10 1.20
C ASN A 22 -43.05 4.62 -0.25
N ASN A 23 -43.46 5.87 -0.47
CA ASN A 23 -43.60 6.41 -1.81
C ASN A 23 -42.24 6.67 -2.45
N LYS A 24 -42.17 6.47 -3.77
CA LYS A 24 -40.99 6.81 -4.56
C LYS A 24 -40.63 8.28 -4.39
N ALA A 25 -39.38 8.55 -4.03
CA ALA A 25 -38.87 9.92 -3.93
C ALA A 25 -38.77 10.57 -5.32
N ARG A 26 -39.12 11.85 -5.41
CA ARG A 26 -39.19 12.59 -6.69
C ARG A 26 -38.38 13.88 -6.67
N TYR A 27 -38.13 14.46 -5.50
CA TYR A 27 -37.48 15.75 -5.36
C TYR A 27 -36.44 15.69 -4.24
N ALA A 28 -35.25 16.25 -4.49
CA ALA A 28 -34.26 16.51 -3.46
C ALA A 28 -34.56 17.80 -2.71
N CYS A 29 -34.03 17.93 -1.50
CA CYS A 29 -34.00 19.21 -0.81
C CYS A 29 -33.14 20.22 -1.59
N ASN A 30 -33.74 21.34 -2.02
CA ASN A 30 -33.07 22.39 -2.78
C ASN A 30 -31.89 23.09 -2.09
N ASN A 31 -31.66 22.85 -0.80
CA ASN A 31 -30.54 23.45 -0.07
C ASN A 31 -29.35 22.51 0.02
N CYS A 32 -29.56 21.30 0.55
CA CYS A 32 -28.46 20.36 0.79
C CYS A 32 -28.26 19.31 -0.30
N HIS A 33 -29.30 19.04 -1.10
CA HIS A 33 -29.37 17.93 -2.05
C HIS A 33 -29.00 16.54 -1.50
N LEU A 34 -28.93 16.36 -0.18
CA LEU A 34 -28.64 15.07 0.49
C LEU A 34 -29.89 14.21 0.70
N VAL A 35 -31.05 14.83 0.83
CA VAL A 35 -32.28 14.15 1.24
C VAL A 35 -33.35 14.26 0.17
N VAL A 36 -34.05 13.16 -0.11
CA VAL A 36 -35.08 13.06 -1.14
C VAL A 36 -36.46 12.78 -0.56
N TYR A 37 -37.50 13.35 -1.19
CA TYR A 37 -38.88 13.27 -0.73
C TYR A 37 -39.84 12.96 -1.89
N CYS A 38 -40.95 12.29 -1.60
CA CYS A 38 -42.03 12.11 -2.57
C CYS A 38 -42.82 13.40 -2.83
N GLY A 39 -42.80 14.34 -1.88
CA GLY A 39 -43.48 15.64 -1.97
C GLY A 39 -43.24 16.55 -0.76
N LYS A 40 -43.75 17.79 -0.84
CA LYS A 40 -43.52 18.86 0.15
C LYS A 40 -44.04 18.55 1.56
N ASN A 41 -45.15 17.80 1.68
CA ASN A 41 -45.70 17.42 2.98
C ASN A 41 -44.70 16.56 3.76
N CYS A 42 -44.20 15.49 3.15
CA CYS A 42 -43.18 14.63 3.76
C CYS A 42 -41.89 15.39 4.11
N GLN A 43 -41.50 16.38 3.31
CA GLN A 43 -40.38 17.25 3.66
C GLN A 43 -40.66 18.09 4.92
N ARG A 44 -41.87 18.67 5.02
CA ARG A 44 -42.28 19.47 6.19
C ARG A 44 -42.32 18.60 7.45
N ASP A 45 -42.85 17.39 7.35
CA ASP A 45 -43.01 16.48 8.48
C ASP A 45 -41.63 15.99 8.97
N HIS A 46 -40.72 15.64 8.06
CA HIS A 46 -39.34 15.23 8.39
C HIS A 46 -38.43 16.41 8.78
N TRP A 47 -38.85 17.67 8.60
CA TRP A 47 -37.98 18.84 8.73
C TRP A 47 -37.31 18.95 10.10
N GLN A 48 -37.97 18.53 11.18
CA GLN A 48 -37.40 18.63 12.53
C GLN A 48 -36.13 17.79 12.71
N VAL A 49 -36.01 16.67 12.01
CA VAL A 49 -34.81 15.81 12.01
C VAL A 49 -33.82 16.31 10.96
N HIS A 50 -34.30 16.55 9.72
CA HIS A 50 -33.45 16.94 8.60
C HIS A 50 -32.75 18.30 8.78
N LYS A 51 -33.38 19.28 9.44
CA LYS A 51 -32.84 20.65 9.57
C LYS A 51 -31.42 20.69 10.14
N THR A 52 -31.04 19.75 11.01
CA THR A 52 -29.72 19.68 11.64
C THR A 52 -28.63 19.45 10.60
N ALA A 53 -28.81 18.46 9.73
CA ALA A 53 -27.90 18.20 8.62
C ALA A 53 -27.97 19.32 7.56
N CYS A 54 -29.18 19.76 7.22
CA CYS A 54 -29.40 20.77 6.17
C CYS A 54 -28.77 22.13 6.51
N ARG A 55 -28.74 22.50 7.81
CA ARG A 55 -28.18 23.76 8.31
C ARG A 55 -26.79 23.59 8.93
N SER A 56 -26.16 22.43 8.75
CA SER A 56 -24.84 22.15 9.30
C SER A 56 -23.81 23.18 8.85
N ALA A 57 -22.95 23.62 9.77
CA ALA A 57 -21.95 24.63 9.49
C ALA A 57 -20.95 24.17 8.42
N ILE A 58 -20.53 22.89 8.46
CA ILE A 58 -19.57 22.31 7.52
C ILE A 58 -20.11 22.23 6.08
N GLY A 59 -21.43 22.18 5.93
CA GLY A 59 -22.13 22.17 4.64
C GLY A 59 -22.22 23.54 3.95
N LYS A 60 -21.75 24.62 4.59
CA LYS A 60 -21.74 25.95 3.98
C LYS A 60 -20.56 26.09 3.02
N ALA A 61 -20.80 26.72 1.86
CA ALA A 61 -19.73 27.06 0.92
C ALA A 61 -18.65 27.98 1.53
N SER A 62 -19.04 28.81 2.51
CA SER A 62 -18.15 29.71 3.25
C SER A 62 -17.47 29.06 4.45
N TRP A 63 -17.67 27.76 4.70
CA TRP A 63 -17.05 27.07 5.83
C TRP A 63 -15.53 27.08 5.70
N ARG A 64 -14.85 27.29 6.82
CA ARG A 64 -13.40 27.27 6.97
C ARG A 64 -13.03 26.33 8.13
N PRO A 65 -11.88 25.65 8.05
CA PRO A 65 -11.37 24.82 9.14
C PRO A 65 -11.22 25.52 10.47
N ALA A 66 -11.36 24.77 11.56
CA ALA A 66 -11.29 25.30 12.93
C ALA A 66 -9.94 25.97 13.21
N TRP A 67 -8.81 25.36 12.82
CA TRP A 67 -7.48 25.93 13.08
C TRP A 67 -7.28 27.31 12.44
N GLU A 68 -7.89 27.57 11.29
CA GLU A 68 -7.80 28.85 10.59
C GLU A 68 -8.71 29.90 11.22
N LEU A 69 -9.91 29.52 11.66
CA LEU A 69 -10.83 30.42 12.35
C LEU A 69 -10.34 30.83 13.74
N GLU A 70 -9.65 29.92 14.41
CA GLU A 70 -9.08 30.10 15.76
C GLU A 70 -7.66 30.71 15.73
N ASP A 71 -7.10 30.96 14.54
CA ASP A 71 -5.74 31.48 14.34
C ASP A 71 -4.67 30.68 15.12
N ARG A 72 -4.80 29.36 15.10
CA ARG A 72 -3.92 28.43 15.80
C ARG A 72 -3.10 27.58 14.85
N GLU A 73 -2.00 27.06 15.35
CA GLU A 73 -1.19 26.10 14.62
C GLU A 73 -1.95 24.76 14.44
N PRO A 74 -1.93 24.17 13.23
CA PRO A 74 -2.55 22.87 13.00
C PRO A 74 -1.85 21.73 13.74
N ALA A 75 -2.61 20.68 14.07
CA ALA A 75 -2.13 19.54 14.83
C ALA A 75 -0.93 18.81 14.20
N TRP A 76 -0.80 18.77 12.86
CA TRP A 76 0.32 18.09 12.18
C TRP A 76 1.66 18.81 12.28
N ASN A 77 1.70 20.07 12.71
CA ASN A 77 2.97 20.77 12.93
C ASN A 77 3.56 20.49 14.32
N LYS A 78 2.78 19.87 15.22
CA LYS A 78 3.26 19.53 16.56
C LYS A 78 4.33 18.42 16.47
N PRO A 79 5.40 18.46 17.27
CA PRO A 79 6.53 17.52 17.17
C PRO A 79 6.12 16.05 17.16
N GLU A 80 5.12 15.68 17.97
CA GLU A 80 4.62 14.31 18.09
C GLU A 80 3.94 13.81 16.80
N ALA A 81 3.31 14.71 16.05
CA ALA A 81 2.64 14.40 14.79
C ALA A 81 3.54 14.63 13.55
N ALA A 82 4.53 15.51 13.66
CA ALA A 82 5.47 15.87 12.60
C ALA A 82 6.54 14.78 12.36
N GLY A 83 6.83 13.94 13.36
CA GLY A 83 7.78 12.82 13.24
C GLY A 83 7.28 11.64 12.39
N ASN A 84 5.97 11.53 12.13
CA ASN A 84 5.41 10.45 11.33
C ASN A 84 5.12 10.92 9.88
N LEU A 85 5.98 10.54 8.95
CA LEU A 85 5.94 10.98 7.53
C LEU A 85 4.63 10.61 6.80
N HIS A 86 3.98 9.51 7.20
CA HIS A 86 2.70 9.05 6.62
C HIS A 86 1.49 9.48 7.46
N ASN A 87 1.72 9.76 8.74
CA ASN A 87 0.74 10.23 9.71
C ASN A 87 -0.55 9.38 9.72
N THR A 88 -0.34 8.06 9.68
CA THR A 88 -1.40 7.05 9.84
C THR A 88 -1.92 7.05 11.27
N PHE A 89 -3.22 6.86 11.44
CA PHE A 89 -3.85 6.80 12.76
C PHE A 89 -4.93 5.73 12.76
N GLY A 90 -4.84 4.78 13.70
CA GLY A 90 -5.68 3.57 13.70
C GLY A 90 -4.90 2.33 13.29
N GLY A 91 -5.62 1.32 12.78
CA GLY A 91 -5.01 0.07 12.32
C GLY A 91 -4.52 0.14 10.88
N GLU A 92 -3.76 -0.88 10.47
CA GLU A 92 -3.07 -0.94 9.17
C GLU A 92 -3.73 -1.91 8.19
N THR A 93 -4.91 -2.44 8.50
CA THR A 93 -5.62 -3.42 7.67
C THR A 93 -6.38 -2.73 6.54
N TYR A 94 -6.39 -3.34 5.35
CA TYR A 94 -7.04 -2.82 4.14
C TYR A 94 -8.28 -3.67 3.80
N LEU A 95 -9.37 -3.51 4.56
CA LEU A 95 -10.64 -4.21 4.26
C LEU A 95 -11.38 -3.60 3.06
N TRP A 96 -11.07 -2.35 2.71
CA TRP A 96 -11.54 -1.67 1.51
C TRP A 96 -10.36 -1.33 0.60
N GLY A 97 -10.51 -1.64 -0.68
CA GLY A 97 -9.54 -1.30 -1.71
C GLY A 97 -9.31 0.20 -1.81
N ASN A 98 -8.07 0.57 -2.11
CA ASN A 98 -7.63 1.96 -2.26
C ASN A 98 -7.28 2.33 -3.72
N THR A 99 -7.72 1.50 -4.66
CA THR A 99 -7.66 1.79 -6.09
C THR A 99 -9.00 1.40 -6.72
N PRO A 100 -9.49 2.14 -7.73
CA PRO A 100 -10.74 1.80 -8.39
C PRO A 100 -10.73 0.39 -8.99
N ALA A 101 -11.87 -0.28 -8.91
CA ALA A 101 -12.07 -1.59 -9.53
C ALA A 101 -11.85 -1.56 -11.05
N ILE A 102 -11.16 -2.57 -11.56
CA ILE A 102 -10.86 -2.73 -12.99
C ILE A 102 -11.29 -4.12 -13.46
N ASP A 103 -11.74 -4.21 -14.72
CA ASP A 103 -11.82 -5.49 -15.41
C ASP A 103 -10.41 -5.88 -15.84
N VAL A 104 -9.82 -6.88 -15.16
CA VAL A 104 -8.43 -7.31 -15.41
C VAL A 104 -8.29 -8.13 -16.69
N LEU A 105 -9.41 -8.58 -17.27
CA LEU A 105 -9.41 -9.47 -18.42
C LEU A 105 -9.55 -8.69 -19.73
N GLN A 106 -10.53 -7.78 -19.83
CA GLN A 106 -10.88 -7.09 -21.07
C GLN A 106 -11.03 -8.09 -22.23
N LEU A 107 -11.85 -9.13 -22.01
CA LEU A 107 -11.89 -10.34 -22.84
C LEU A 107 -12.17 -10.02 -24.30
N GLN A 108 -13.14 -9.15 -24.57
CA GLN A 108 -13.53 -8.80 -25.94
C GLN A 108 -12.41 -8.09 -26.71
N GLN A 109 -11.64 -7.23 -26.04
CA GLN A 109 -10.60 -6.40 -26.64
C GLN A 109 -9.30 -7.16 -26.83
N ASN A 110 -9.02 -8.14 -25.97
CA ASN A 110 -7.79 -8.93 -26.01
C ASN A 110 -7.99 -10.26 -26.75
N GLU A 111 -8.64 -11.23 -26.12
CA GLU A 111 -8.81 -12.57 -26.67
C GLU A 111 -9.95 -12.69 -27.72
N GLY A 112 -10.89 -11.74 -27.70
CA GLY A 112 -12.05 -11.70 -28.59
C GLY A 112 -13.22 -12.57 -28.13
N LEU A 113 -14.42 -12.29 -28.66
CA LEU A 113 -15.66 -12.99 -28.30
C LEU A 113 -15.69 -14.48 -28.70
N GLN A 114 -14.79 -14.89 -29.61
CA GLN A 114 -14.68 -16.27 -30.10
C GLN A 114 -13.61 -17.07 -29.34
N HIS A 115 -13.08 -16.54 -28.24
CA HIS A 115 -12.04 -17.21 -27.46
C HIS A 115 -12.56 -18.52 -26.85
N GLY A 116 -12.28 -19.67 -27.45
CA GLY A 116 -12.87 -20.94 -27.03
C GLY A 116 -12.19 -21.68 -25.87
N LYS A 117 -11.20 -21.08 -25.18
CA LYS A 117 -10.44 -21.75 -24.11
C LYS A 117 -10.87 -21.25 -22.73
N ASP A 118 -10.69 -22.10 -21.73
CA ASP A 118 -10.91 -21.73 -20.32
C ASP A 118 -9.96 -20.62 -19.88
N ILE A 119 -10.44 -19.79 -18.97
CA ILE A 119 -9.81 -18.55 -18.53
C ILE A 119 -9.39 -18.72 -17.08
N ALA A 120 -8.09 -18.55 -16.79
CA ALA A 120 -7.58 -18.56 -15.42
C ALA A 120 -7.06 -17.18 -15.03
N LEU A 121 -7.56 -16.65 -13.92
CA LEU A 121 -7.22 -15.34 -13.36
C LEU A 121 -6.56 -15.52 -11.98
N LEU A 122 -5.47 -14.79 -11.73
CA LEU A 122 -4.81 -14.73 -10.43
C LEU A 122 -4.81 -13.30 -9.89
N PHE A 123 -5.40 -13.12 -8.71
CA PHE A 123 -5.27 -11.92 -7.89
C PHE A 123 -4.28 -12.22 -6.77
N ALA A 124 -2.98 -12.06 -7.04
CA ALA A 124 -1.88 -12.57 -6.22
C ALA A 124 -1.70 -11.86 -4.86
N ALA A 125 -2.18 -10.63 -4.77
CA ALA A 125 -2.21 -9.81 -3.55
C ALA A 125 -3.49 -8.95 -3.62
N SER A 126 -4.62 -9.63 -3.64
CA SER A 126 -5.91 -9.06 -4.06
C SER A 126 -6.35 -7.84 -3.26
N GLY A 127 -6.04 -7.79 -1.95
CA GLY A 127 -6.83 -6.98 -1.04
C GLY A 127 -8.28 -7.47 -1.08
N ASP A 128 -9.17 -6.66 -1.60
CA ASP A 128 -10.60 -6.95 -1.62
C ASP A 128 -11.08 -7.53 -2.97
N LEU A 129 -12.36 -7.94 -3.05
CA LEU A 129 -12.91 -8.58 -4.25
C LEU A 129 -13.29 -7.60 -5.37
N ARG A 130 -12.97 -6.30 -5.29
CA ARG A 130 -13.54 -5.29 -6.22
C ARG A 130 -13.18 -5.58 -7.68
N ASN A 131 -11.92 -6.01 -7.93
CA ASN A 131 -11.44 -6.37 -9.26
C ASN A 131 -12.08 -7.69 -9.74
N VAL A 132 -12.27 -8.66 -8.83
CA VAL A 132 -12.97 -9.92 -9.12
C VAL A 132 -14.39 -9.64 -9.58
N VAL A 133 -15.14 -8.87 -8.77
CA VAL A 133 -16.53 -8.50 -9.06
C VAL A 133 -16.61 -7.74 -10.39
N LYS A 134 -15.76 -6.73 -10.60
CA LYS A 134 -15.76 -5.94 -11.83
C LYS A 134 -15.49 -6.79 -13.07
N THR A 135 -14.50 -7.68 -12.98
CA THR A 135 -14.13 -8.58 -14.09
C THR A 135 -15.27 -9.52 -14.44
N ILE A 136 -15.92 -10.15 -13.46
CA ILE A 136 -17.05 -11.06 -13.70
C ILE A 136 -18.27 -10.33 -14.27
N VAL A 137 -18.57 -9.12 -13.78
CA VAL A 137 -19.67 -8.27 -14.28
C VAL A 137 -19.46 -7.87 -15.74
N ASP A 138 -18.22 -7.55 -16.12
CA ASP A 138 -17.87 -7.08 -17.46
C ASP A 138 -17.67 -8.20 -18.49
N LEU A 139 -17.71 -9.47 -18.06
CA LEU A 139 -17.64 -10.60 -18.99
C LEU A 139 -18.76 -10.52 -20.04
N PRO A 140 -18.47 -10.75 -21.33
CA PRO A 140 -19.49 -10.81 -22.38
C PRO A 140 -20.60 -11.83 -22.07
N THR A 141 -21.83 -11.57 -22.53
CA THR A 141 -23.01 -12.38 -22.20
C THR A 141 -22.94 -13.82 -22.70
N ASN A 142 -22.13 -14.10 -23.73
CA ASN A 142 -22.04 -15.41 -24.40
C ASN A 142 -20.76 -16.19 -24.02
N VAL A 143 -20.22 -15.94 -22.83
CA VAL A 143 -19.06 -16.68 -22.30
C VAL A 143 -19.50 -18.09 -21.93
N SER A 144 -19.03 -19.08 -22.69
CA SER A 144 -19.24 -20.51 -22.42
C SER A 144 -18.03 -21.16 -21.74
N GLN A 145 -16.93 -20.42 -21.62
CA GLN A 145 -15.65 -20.85 -21.05
C GLN A 145 -15.79 -21.02 -19.54
N ARG A 146 -15.04 -21.96 -18.97
CA ARG A 146 -14.85 -22.02 -17.51
C ARG A 146 -13.93 -20.87 -17.10
N VAL A 147 -14.31 -20.14 -16.05
CA VAL A 147 -13.52 -19.04 -15.48
C VAL A 147 -13.02 -19.46 -14.11
N GLU A 148 -11.72 -19.73 -14.00
CA GLU A 148 -11.05 -20.04 -12.75
C GLU A 148 -10.48 -18.76 -12.15
N VAL A 149 -10.85 -18.46 -10.91
CA VAL A 149 -10.45 -17.24 -10.20
C VAL A 149 -9.68 -17.61 -8.92
N THR A 150 -8.35 -17.50 -8.98
CA THR A 150 -7.48 -17.66 -7.81
C THR A 150 -7.26 -16.31 -7.13
N ILE A 151 -7.49 -16.24 -5.82
CA ILE A 151 -7.42 -15.04 -4.99
C ILE A 151 -6.46 -15.33 -3.85
N ASN A 152 -5.48 -14.45 -3.63
CA ASN A 152 -4.57 -14.56 -2.50
C ASN A 152 -4.45 -13.23 -1.77
N ASP A 153 -4.38 -13.29 -0.44
CA ASP A 153 -3.88 -12.20 0.39
C ASP A 153 -3.14 -12.78 1.60
N ARG A 154 -2.15 -12.06 2.11
CA ARG A 154 -1.42 -12.50 3.32
C ARG A 154 -2.20 -12.20 4.60
N GLU A 155 -3.09 -11.21 4.56
CA GLU A 155 -3.81 -10.73 5.72
C GLU A 155 -5.08 -11.56 5.93
N PHE A 156 -5.10 -12.33 7.02
CA PHE A 156 -6.23 -13.20 7.34
C PHE A 156 -7.55 -12.41 7.41
N ALA A 157 -7.53 -11.19 7.93
CA ALA A 157 -8.75 -10.40 8.06
C ALA A 157 -9.42 -10.11 6.72
N VAL A 158 -8.60 -9.89 5.69
CA VAL A 158 -9.03 -9.66 4.31
C VAL A 158 -9.53 -10.96 3.69
N VAL A 159 -8.79 -12.06 3.85
CA VAL A 159 -9.19 -13.39 3.34
C VAL A 159 -10.52 -13.85 3.95
N ALA A 160 -10.70 -13.66 5.26
CA ALA A 160 -11.93 -14.00 5.97
C ALA A 160 -13.15 -13.25 5.42
N LEU A 161 -13.01 -11.93 5.20
CA LEU A 161 -14.06 -11.12 4.58
C LEU A 161 -14.40 -11.62 3.18
N ASN A 162 -13.38 -11.82 2.32
CA ASN A 162 -13.56 -12.27 0.95
C ASN A 162 -14.25 -13.65 0.89
N ALA A 163 -13.82 -14.60 1.74
CA ALA A 163 -14.37 -15.95 1.80
C ALA A 163 -15.83 -15.95 2.28
N ILE A 164 -16.15 -15.23 3.37
CA ILE A 164 -17.52 -15.16 3.90
C ILE A 164 -18.45 -14.45 2.92
N TRP A 165 -17.95 -13.40 2.24
CA TRP A 165 -18.72 -12.69 1.21
C TRP A 165 -19.05 -13.58 0.02
N LEU A 166 -18.09 -14.36 -0.50
CA LEU A 166 -18.32 -15.30 -1.60
C LEU A 166 -19.20 -16.48 -1.16
N LEU A 167 -19.01 -17.02 0.04
CA LEU A 167 -19.90 -18.04 0.60
C LEU A 167 -21.34 -17.53 0.67
N LEU A 168 -21.57 -16.31 1.14
CA LEU A 168 -22.90 -15.70 1.18
C LEU A 168 -23.49 -15.54 -0.22
N ALA A 169 -22.70 -15.06 -1.19
CA ALA A 169 -23.16 -14.90 -2.57
C ALA A 169 -23.53 -16.23 -3.25
N LEU A 170 -22.74 -17.30 -3.00
CA LEU A 170 -22.93 -18.60 -3.64
C LEU A 170 -24.01 -19.45 -2.97
N THR A 171 -24.09 -19.45 -1.63
CA THR A 171 -25.14 -20.18 -0.88
C THR A 171 -26.53 -19.59 -1.08
N TRP A 172 -26.62 -18.27 -1.27
CA TRP A 172 -27.90 -17.62 -1.50
C TRP A 172 -28.62 -18.13 -2.75
N GLN A 173 -27.87 -18.44 -3.81
CA GLN A 173 -28.45 -18.96 -5.05
C GLN A 173 -29.13 -20.32 -4.90
N GLU A 174 -28.84 -21.05 -3.82
CA GLU A 174 -29.40 -22.39 -3.58
C GLU A 174 -30.67 -22.36 -2.72
N THR A 175 -30.89 -21.32 -1.92
CA THR A 175 -31.80 -21.39 -0.76
C THR A 175 -33.16 -20.72 -0.95
N ALA A 176 -33.36 -19.73 -1.86
CA ALA A 176 -34.68 -19.13 -2.13
C ALA A 176 -34.67 -18.07 -3.27
N PRO A 177 -35.84 -17.75 -3.88
CA PRO A 177 -35.99 -16.74 -4.94
C PRO A 177 -36.09 -15.31 -4.38
N ALA A 178 -35.22 -14.91 -3.45
CA ALA A 178 -35.13 -13.49 -3.14
C ALA A 178 -34.51 -12.74 -4.32
N SER A 179 -35.00 -11.55 -4.62
CA SER A 179 -34.45 -10.74 -5.70
C SER A 179 -32.95 -10.52 -5.49
N ASN A 180 -32.14 -10.63 -6.55
CA ASN A 180 -30.70 -10.31 -6.53
C ASN A 180 -30.42 -8.95 -5.87
N LEU A 181 -31.36 -8.00 -5.91
CA LEU A 181 -31.29 -6.72 -5.23
C LEU A 181 -31.16 -6.85 -3.70
N LYS A 182 -32.00 -7.66 -3.03
CA LYS A 182 -31.93 -7.84 -1.56
C LYS A 182 -30.59 -8.47 -1.14
N VAL A 183 -30.09 -9.40 -1.95
CA VAL A 183 -28.78 -10.04 -1.71
C VAL A 183 -27.66 -9.04 -1.92
N ALA A 184 -27.73 -8.24 -2.99
CA ALA A 184 -26.77 -7.17 -3.25
C ALA A 184 -26.72 -6.19 -2.07
N GLU A 185 -27.86 -5.81 -1.49
CA GLU A 185 -27.90 -4.99 -0.26
C GLU A 185 -27.18 -5.68 0.91
N SER A 186 -27.43 -6.96 1.16
CA SER A 186 -26.71 -7.73 2.19
C SER A 186 -25.20 -7.76 1.94
N LEU A 187 -24.78 -7.94 0.69
CA LEU A 187 -23.38 -7.95 0.29
C LEU A 187 -22.71 -6.57 0.42
N ILE A 188 -23.42 -5.47 0.17
CA ILE A 188 -22.95 -4.11 0.44
C ILE A 188 -22.70 -3.93 1.94
N HIS A 189 -23.67 -4.32 2.76
CA HIS A 189 -23.58 -4.13 4.20
C HIS A 189 -22.50 -5.00 4.83
N LEU A 190 -22.37 -6.26 4.39
CA LEU A 190 -21.32 -7.16 4.86
C LEU A 190 -19.91 -6.60 4.58
N TRP A 191 -19.71 -5.95 3.43
CA TRP A 191 -18.40 -5.44 3.02
C TRP A 191 -18.10 -4.03 3.55
N TYR A 192 -19.05 -3.10 3.45
CA TYR A 192 -18.79 -1.67 3.63
C TYR A 192 -19.48 -1.03 4.84
N SER A 193 -20.47 -1.68 5.44
CA SER A 193 -21.11 -1.20 6.66
C SER A 193 -20.50 -1.84 7.90
N VAL A 194 -20.26 -1.04 8.93
CA VAL A 194 -19.68 -1.52 10.20
C VAL A 194 -20.74 -2.11 11.13
N PHE A 195 -22.00 -1.68 10.99
CA PHE A 195 -23.15 -2.32 11.60
C PHE A 195 -24.07 -2.87 10.52
N ILE A 196 -24.66 -4.02 10.78
CA ILE A 196 -25.52 -4.76 9.88
C ILE A 196 -26.89 -5.01 10.51
N PRO A 197 -27.91 -5.33 9.70
CA PRO A 197 -29.19 -5.80 10.22
C PRO A 197 -29.05 -7.12 10.98
N ALA A 198 -29.81 -7.28 12.07
CA ALA A 198 -29.85 -8.53 12.82
C ALA A 198 -30.26 -9.74 11.95
N GLU A 199 -31.11 -9.53 10.94
CA GLU A 199 -31.47 -10.57 9.95
C GLU A 199 -30.25 -11.04 9.15
N LEU A 200 -29.37 -10.12 8.73
CA LEU A 200 -28.14 -10.48 8.01
C LEU A 200 -27.18 -11.23 8.93
N TYR A 201 -27.02 -10.79 10.18
CA TYR A 201 -26.19 -11.51 11.13
C TYR A 201 -26.71 -12.92 11.42
N ALA A 202 -28.03 -13.08 11.59
CA ALA A 202 -28.65 -14.40 11.73
C ALA A 202 -28.39 -15.29 10.51
N GLN A 203 -28.49 -14.76 9.28
CA GLN A 203 -28.15 -15.51 8.06
C GLN A 203 -26.69 -15.99 8.06
N LEU A 204 -25.74 -15.18 8.51
CA LEU A 204 -24.34 -15.60 8.63
C LEU A 204 -24.20 -16.76 9.64
N ARG A 205 -24.87 -16.68 10.79
CA ARG A 205 -24.82 -17.73 11.83
C ARG A 205 -25.53 -19.01 11.43
N ASP A 206 -26.67 -18.90 10.78
CA ASP A 206 -27.55 -20.04 10.52
C ASP A 206 -27.17 -20.76 9.22
N ASN A 207 -26.61 -20.05 8.24
CA ASN A 207 -26.32 -20.62 6.91
C ASN A 207 -24.82 -20.73 6.61
N ILE A 208 -23.99 -19.78 7.03
CA ILE A 208 -22.55 -19.76 6.67
C ILE A 208 -21.71 -20.46 7.72
N LYS A 209 -21.92 -20.17 9.00
CA LYS A 209 -21.17 -20.78 10.10
C LYS A 209 -21.20 -22.31 10.07
N PRO A 210 -22.33 -23.01 9.85
CA PRO A 210 -22.34 -24.47 9.86
C PRO A 210 -21.46 -25.10 8.77
N LEU A 211 -21.31 -24.41 7.63
CA LEU A 211 -20.40 -24.85 6.56
C LEU A 211 -18.95 -24.85 7.04
N ILE A 212 -18.56 -23.85 7.83
CA ILE A 212 -17.20 -23.70 8.38
C ILE A 212 -16.99 -24.63 9.59
N THR A 213 -17.98 -24.73 10.48
CA THR A 213 -17.95 -25.66 11.63
C THR A 213 -17.70 -27.10 11.18
N LYS A 214 -18.38 -27.53 10.11
CA LYS A 214 -18.17 -28.88 9.53
C LYS A 214 -16.71 -29.11 9.12
N VAL A 215 -16.06 -28.10 8.55
CA VAL A 215 -14.65 -28.16 8.14
C VAL A 215 -13.73 -28.19 9.36
N CYS A 216 -14.01 -27.38 10.38
CA CYS A 216 -13.23 -27.38 11.61
C CYS A 216 -13.27 -28.75 12.33
N VAL A 217 -14.41 -29.43 12.31
CA VAL A 217 -14.55 -30.80 12.81
C VAL A 217 -13.78 -31.81 11.95
N GLU A 218 -13.86 -31.69 10.62
CA GLU A 218 -13.14 -32.53 9.66
C GLU A 218 -11.63 -32.44 9.87
N PHE A 219 -11.11 -31.24 10.12
CA PHE A 219 -9.68 -30.96 10.29
C PHE A 219 -9.18 -31.01 11.75
N ALA A 220 -10.00 -31.53 12.68
CA ALA A 220 -9.68 -31.52 14.11
C ALA A 220 -8.38 -32.24 14.47
N ASN A 221 -7.96 -33.25 13.68
CA ASN A 221 -6.76 -34.05 13.93
C ASN A 221 -5.58 -33.73 12.99
N GLU A 222 -5.74 -32.78 12.08
CA GLU A 222 -4.71 -32.41 11.10
C GLU A 222 -3.61 -31.54 11.73
N GLU A 223 -2.47 -31.48 11.04
CA GLU A 223 -1.28 -30.72 11.45
C GLU A 223 -1.56 -29.20 11.46
N PRO A 224 -1.23 -28.47 12.56
CA PRO A 224 -1.66 -27.07 12.69
C PRO A 224 -1.03 -26.07 11.69
N SER A 225 0.21 -26.32 11.27
CA SER A 225 1.02 -25.37 10.49
C SER A 225 0.85 -25.49 8.97
N VAL A 226 0.22 -26.56 8.49
CA VAL A 226 0.02 -26.79 7.06
C VAL A 226 -1.32 -26.19 6.63
N PRO A 227 -1.38 -25.45 5.51
CA PRO A 227 -2.66 -25.03 4.94
C PRO A 227 -3.53 -26.24 4.57
N LEU A 228 -4.76 -26.25 5.06
CA LEU A 228 -5.77 -27.28 4.82
C LEU A 228 -6.85 -26.71 3.91
N GLU A 229 -7.11 -27.40 2.80
CA GLU A 229 -8.01 -26.94 1.75
C GLU A 229 -9.39 -27.58 1.88
N LYS A 230 -10.43 -26.74 1.79
CA LYS A 230 -11.81 -27.20 1.60
C LYS A 230 -12.40 -26.65 0.32
N THR A 231 -12.96 -27.55 -0.50
CA THR A 231 -13.80 -27.19 -1.64
C THR A 231 -15.28 -27.43 -1.36
N TRP A 232 -16.10 -26.39 -1.52
CA TRP A 232 -17.56 -26.48 -1.58
C TRP A 232 -18.02 -26.55 -3.04
N ASN A 233 -18.95 -27.47 -3.32
CA ASN A 233 -19.55 -27.66 -4.64
C ASN A 233 -21.01 -27.24 -4.57
N PHE A 234 -21.43 -26.33 -5.44
CA PHE A 234 -22.78 -25.78 -5.46
C PHE A 234 -23.62 -26.43 -6.58
N GLN A 235 -24.94 -26.52 -6.44
CA GLN A 235 -25.85 -27.25 -7.35
C GLN A 235 -25.72 -26.83 -8.83
N SER A 236 -25.42 -25.56 -9.03
CA SER A 236 -25.07 -24.93 -10.31
C SER A 236 -23.79 -25.41 -11.01
N GLY A 237 -22.98 -26.27 -10.39
CA GLY A 237 -21.69 -26.72 -10.93
C GLY A 237 -20.48 -25.84 -10.62
N ARG A 238 -20.68 -24.73 -9.89
CA ARG A 238 -19.63 -23.80 -9.43
C ARG A 238 -18.96 -24.32 -8.17
N THR A 239 -17.71 -23.92 -7.95
CA THR A 239 -16.97 -24.28 -6.74
C THR A 239 -16.35 -23.08 -6.03
N LEU A 240 -16.17 -23.21 -4.72
CA LEU A 240 -15.33 -22.34 -3.91
C LEU A 240 -14.36 -23.22 -3.14
N SER A 241 -13.07 -23.03 -3.35
CA SER A 241 -12.00 -23.62 -2.55
C SER A 241 -11.39 -22.57 -1.63
N LEU A 242 -11.10 -22.96 -0.40
CA LEU A 242 -10.43 -22.11 0.60
C LEU A 242 -9.35 -22.92 1.30
N ALA A 243 -8.11 -22.41 1.26
CA ALA A 243 -6.96 -22.99 1.94
C ALA A 243 -6.54 -22.10 3.12
N LEU A 244 -6.65 -22.65 4.35
CA LEU A 244 -6.28 -21.98 5.59
C LEU A 244 -5.57 -22.95 6.52
N THR A 245 -4.66 -22.46 7.36
CA THR A 245 -4.13 -23.25 8.48
C THR A 245 -5.23 -23.59 9.48
N LYS A 246 -5.04 -24.63 10.29
CA LYS A 246 -6.01 -25.04 11.31
C LYS A 246 -6.40 -23.91 12.26
N GLY A 247 -5.43 -23.10 12.69
CA GLY A 247 -5.69 -21.95 13.56
C GLY A 247 -6.52 -20.87 12.89
N GLN A 248 -6.32 -20.65 11.59
CA GLN A 248 -7.11 -19.73 10.79
C GLN A 248 -8.55 -20.24 10.56
N TRP A 249 -8.75 -21.54 10.35
CA TRP A 249 -10.10 -22.15 10.28
C TRP A 249 -10.91 -21.93 11.56
N LEU A 250 -10.31 -22.24 12.73
CA LEU A 250 -10.94 -22.00 14.03
C LEU A 250 -11.22 -20.52 14.26
N LYS A 251 -10.30 -19.64 13.83
CA LYS A 251 -10.52 -18.20 13.90
C LYS A 251 -11.67 -17.77 12.99
N LEU A 252 -11.77 -18.30 11.77
CA LEU A 252 -12.84 -17.99 10.82
C LEU A 252 -14.21 -18.42 11.37
N GLU A 253 -14.29 -19.60 11.98
CA GLU A 253 -15.51 -20.06 12.67
C GLU A 253 -15.90 -19.11 13.81
N ALA A 254 -14.94 -18.77 14.67
CA ALA A 254 -15.15 -17.92 15.83
C ALA A 254 -15.59 -16.49 15.47
N LEU A 255 -15.20 -15.97 14.30
CA LEU A 255 -15.66 -14.66 13.83
C LEU A 255 -17.19 -14.58 13.74
N LEU A 256 -17.86 -15.68 13.41
CA LEU A 256 -19.31 -15.72 13.25
C LEU A 256 -20.07 -15.90 14.58
N ASP A 257 -19.36 -15.97 15.71
CA ASP A 257 -19.93 -15.84 17.05
C ASP A 257 -19.42 -14.55 17.70
N MET A 258 -20.14 -13.45 17.46
CA MET A 258 -19.84 -12.19 18.13
C MET A 258 -19.83 -12.40 19.65
N PRO A 259 -18.71 -12.07 20.33
CA PRO A 259 -18.65 -12.17 21.78
C PRO A 259 -19.71 -11.30 22.44
N GLU A 260 -20.30 -11.75 23.54
CA GLU A 260 -21.25 -10.96 24.33
C GLU A 260 -20.66 -9.60 24.79
N THR A 261 -19.33 -9.54 24.93
CA THR A 261 -18.59 -8.32 25.28
C THR A 261 -18.57 -7.27 24.17
N MET A 262 -18.92 -7.63 22.93
CA MET A 262 -18.99 -6.71 21.81
C MET A 262 -20.42 -6.21 21.57
N SER A 263 -20.87 -5.28 22.41
CA SER A 263 -22.13 -4.56 22.17
C SER A 263 -22.01 -3.53 21.05
N PHE A 264 -23.14 -3.01 20.58
CA PHE A 264 -23.21 -1.87 19.66
C PHE A 264 -22.38 -0.67 20.17
N GLU A 265 -22.54 -0.32 21.45
CA GLU A 265 -21.86 0.81 22.09
C GLU A 265 -20.35 0.59 22.13
N ARG A 266 -19.90 -0.62 22.45
CA ARG A 266 -18.47 -0.96 22.47
C ARG A 266 -17.86 -0.87 21.08
N ALA A 267 -18.48 -1.50 20.10
CA ALA A 267 -18.05 -1.48 18.70
C ALA A 267 -18.02 -0.05 18.14
N SER A 268 -19.06 0.75 18.43
CA SER A 268 -19.14 2.16 18.07
C SER A 268 -18.00 2.96 18.71
N SER A 269 -17.76 2.77 20.00
CA SER A 269 -16.68 3.45 20.73
C SER A 269 -15.30 3.13 20.16
N LEU A 270 -15.02 1.87 19.84
CA LEU A 270 -13.75 1.45 19.22
C LEU A 270 -13.49 2.16 17.88
N ARG A 271 -14.52 2.26 17.04
CA ARG A 271 -14.41 2.91 15.73
C ARG A 271 -14.30 4.43 15.84
N ILE A 272 -15.12 5.06 16.69
CA ILE A 272 -15.12 6.52 16.91
C ILE A 272 -13.79 6.99 17.51
N ALA A 273 -13.18 6.17 18.39
CA ALA A 273 -11.85 6.44 18.94
C ALA A 273 -10.76 6.56 17.87
N VAL A 274 -10.99 6.05 16.65
CA VAL A 274 -10.09 6.23 15.50
C VAL A 274 -10.64 7.29 14.54
N THR A 275 -11.83 7.06 13.99
CA THR A 275 -12.41 7.87 12.90
C THR A 275 -12.79 9.30 13.30
N LEU A 276 -13.06 9.54 14.59
CA LEU A 276 -13.44 10.84 15.14
C LEU A 276 -12.53 11.29 16.30
N ALA A 277 -11.34 10.71 16.42
CA ALA A 277 -10.37 11.07 17.45
C ALA A 277 -10.14 12.61 17.52
N PRO A 278 -10.16 13.22 18.71
CA PRO A 278 -9.99 14.67 18.86
C PRO A 278 -8.68 15.20 18.27
N GLU A 279 -7.58 14.48 18.43
CA GLU A 279 -6.26 14.81 17.88
C GLU A 279 -6.22 14.78 16.34
N ARG A 280 -7.21 14.15 15.72
CA ARG A 280 -7.38 14.07 14.26
C ARG A 280 -8.34 15.11 13.69
N ALA A 281 -8.89 16.01 14.50
CA ALA A 281 -9.87 17.01 14.07
C ALA A 281 -9.35 17.89 12.92
N ASP A 282 -8.14 18.44 13.03
CA ASP A 282 -7.56 19.26 11.95
C ASP A 282 -7.35 18.46 10.68
N PHE A 283 -6.94 17.20 10.82
CA PHE A 283 -6.72 16.34 9.66
C PHE A 283 -8.03 16.14 8.89
N ARG A 284 -9.13 15.86 9.61
CA ARG A 284 -10.47 15.75 9.03
C ARG A 284 -10.91 17.05 8.37
N ASP A 285 -10.74 18.18 9.06
CA ASP A 285 -11.08 19.49 8.50
C ASP A 285 -10.28 19.81 7.22
N ARG A 286 -9.00 19.40 7.14
CA ARG A 286 -8.18 19.50 5.92
C ARG A 286 -8.68 18.63 4.79
N TRP A 287 -9.15 17.41 5.09
CA TRP A 287 -9.76 16.53 4.08
C TRP A 287 -11.10 17.09 3.61
N ASP A 288 -11.96 17.51 4.53
CA ASP A 288 -13.29 18.02 4.22
C ASP A 288 -13.22 19.33 3.42
N PHE A 289 -12.20 20.17 3.65
CA PHE A 289 -12.00 21.39 2.86
C PHE A 289 -11.69 21.12 1.38
N LYS A 290 -11.21 19.91 1.03
CA LYS A 290 -10.92 19.47 -0.34
C LYS A 290 -12.13 18.93 -1.11
N GLU A 291 -13.23 18.65 -0.41
CA GLU A 291 -14.41 18.04 -1.03
C GLU A 291 -14.93 18.86 -2.22
N ALA A 292 -15.33 18.14 -3.27
CA ALA A 292 -15.80 18.75 -4.52
C ALA A 292 -17.08 19.58 -4.31
N THR A 293 -17.93 19.19 -3.36
CA THR A 293 -19.14 19.93 -2.98
C THR A 293 -19.22 20.13 -1.46
N PRO A 294 -19.81 21.24 -0.98
CA PRO A 294 -19.93 21.49 0.46
C PRO A 294 -20.70 20.42 1.23
N PHE A 295 -21.79 19.88 0.66
CA PHE A 295 -22.64 18.92 1.38
C PHE A 295 -22.10 17.48 1.36
N THR A 296 -21.15 17.15 0.47
CA THR A 296 -20.38 15.90 0.57
C THR A 296 -19.66 15.80 1.94
N ARG A 297 -19.22 16.92 2.51
CA ARG A 297 -18.63 16.96 3.88
C ARG A 297 -19.59 16.44 4.94
N VAL A 298 -20.87 16.81 4.84
CA VAL A 298 -21.92 16.36 5.78
C VAL A 298 -22.19 14.86 5.59
N ALA A 299 -22.16 14.36 4.36
CA ALA A 299 -22.29 12.92 4.09
C ALA A 299 -21.11 12.11 4.66
N LYS A 300 -19.87 12.55 4.41
CA LYS A 300 -18.64 11.94 4.97
C LYS A 300 -18.60 12.02 6.50
N GLN A 301 -18.98 13.15 7.08
CA GLN A 301 -19.08 13.27 8.54
C GLN A 301 -20.05 12.24 9.11
N ARG A 302 -21.22 12.06 8.50
CA ARG A 302 -22.18 11.05 8.95
C ARG A 302 -21.64 9.62 8.84
N TYR A 303 -20.95 9.30 7.74
CA TYR A 303 -20.29 8.01 7.61
C TYR A 303 -19.20 7.80 8.67
N ARG A 304 -18.42 8.82 9.02
CA ARG A 304 -17.46 8.75 10.13
C ARG A 304 -18.15 8.55 11.49
N GLU A 305 -19.37 9.03 11.66
CA GLU A 305 -20.16 8.84 12.89
C GLU A 305 -20.77 7.44 12.98
N ASP A 306 -21.47 6.98 11.93
CA ASP A 306 -22.28 5.74 11.98
C ASP A 306 -21.63 4.53 11.27
N GLY A 307 -20.72 4.76 10.33
CA GLY A 307 -20.04 3.72 9.55
C GLY A 307 -20.94 2.94 8.60
N LEU A 308 -22.04 3.56 8.13
CA LEU A 308 -23.02 2.89 7.27
C LEU A 308 -22.97 3.40 5.84
N VAL A 309 -22.74 2.50 4.88
CA VAL A 309 -22.99 2.82 3.47
C VAL A 309 -24.48 2.68 3.20
N LEU A 310 -25.17 3.81 3.26
CA LEU A 310 -26.61 3.99 3.02
C LEU A 310 -26.85 5.38 2.44
N PRO A 311 -27.92 5.57 1.64
CA PRO A 311 -28.39 6.89 1.30
C PRO A 311 -28.60 7.76 2.55
N PHE A 312 -28.24 9.03 2.46
CA PHE A 312 -28.31 9.96 3.58
C PHE A 312 -29.74 10.07 4.14
N GLY A 313 -30.77 9.99 3.28
CA GLY A 313 -32.17 10.01 3.72
C GLY A 313 -32.70 8.73 4.39
N HIS A 314 -31.95 7.62 4.38
CA HIS A 314 -32.41 6.32 4.88
C HIS A 314 -32.44 6.26 6.42
N PRO A 315 -33.38 5.54 7.07
CA PRO A 315 -33.33 5.34 8.52
C PRO A 315 -32.10 4.50 8.91
N ARG A 316 -31.55 4.75 10.10
CA ARG A 316 -30.46 3.93 10.67
C ARG A 316 -30.99 2.85 11.61
N THR A 317 -32.30 2.87 11.89
CA THR A 317 -32.98 1.89 12.74
C THR A 317 -32.78 0.47 12.20
N GLY A 318 -32.40 -0.45 13.08
CA GLY A 318 -32.13 -1.85 12.73
C GLY A 318 -30.71 -2.14 12.28
N PHE A 319 -29.83 -1.13 12.18
CA PHE A 319 -28.39 -1.30 11.95
C PHE A 319 -27.62 -1.16 13.26
N ASP A 320 -27.90 -2.06 14.20
CA ASP A 320 -27.35 -2.05 15.57
C ASP A 320 -26.49 -3.29 15.87
N THR A 321 -26.38 -4.24 14.94
CA THR A 321 -25.57 -5.44 15.13
C THR A 321 -24.16 -5.21 14.58
N PRO A 322 -23.08 -5.32 15.40
CA PRO A 322 -21.71 -5.20 14.89
C PRO A 322 -21.43 -6.20 13.77
N ASN A 323 -20.79 -5.74 12.70
CA ASN A 323 -20.42 -6.59 11.59
C ASN A 323 -19.24 -7.51 11.98
N PRO A 324 -19.42 -8.85 12.06
CA PRO A 324 -18.40 -9.76 12.57
C PRO A 324 -17.11 -9.78 11.75
N VAL A 325 -17.20 -9.58 10.43
CA VAL A 325 -16.02 -9.60 9.55
C VAL A 325 -15.26 -8.28 9.55
N VAL A 326 -15.84 -7.21 10.11
CA VAL A 326 -15.16 -5.92 10.33
C VAL A 326 -14.59 -5.85 11.75
N PHE A 327 -15.36 -6.30 12.75
CA PHE A 327 -14.97 -6.32 14.16
C PHE A 327 -14.29 -7.63 14.57
N GLN A 328 -13.18 -7.96 13.90
CA GLN A 328 -12.41 -9.18 14.18
C GLN A 328 -11.53 -9.10 15.45
N SER A 329 -11.57 -7.97 16.17
CA SER A 329 -10.88 -7.74 17.44
C SER A 329 -11.80 -6.98 18.41
N SER A 330 -11.87 -7.43 19.67
CA SER A 330 -12.59 -6.77 20.76
C SER A 330 -11.85 -5.59 21.40
N GLU A 331 -10.59 -5.40 21.01
CA GLU A 331 -9.69 -4.44 21.65
C GLU A 331 -9.41 -3.23 20.78
N ARG A 332 -9.43 -3.38 19.44
CA ARG A 332 -9.05 -2.30 18.53
C ARG A 332 -9.83 -2.31 17.21
N TRP A 333 -9.94 -1.12 16.62
CA TRP A 333 -10.36 -0.91 15.23
C TRP A 333 -9.19 -1.22 14.28
N LEU A 334 -9.45 -1.98 13.20
CA LEU A 334 -8.39 -2.55 12.34
C LEU A 334 -7.94 -1.65 11.19
N MET A 335 -8.72 -0.63 10.84
CA MET A 335 -8.45 0.28 9.74
C MET A 335 -7.94 1.64 10.24
N ASP A 336 -7.33 2.42 9.36
CA ASP A 336 -6.98 3.81 9.67
C ASP A 336 -8.20 4.76 9.57
N ASP A 337 -7.98 6.00 10.00
CA ASP A 337 -8.99 7.06 10.09
C ASP A 337 -9.41 7.67 8.73
N LYS A 338 -8.77 7.29 7.62
CA LYS A 338 -9.04 7.82 6.28
C LYS A 338 -9.76 6.84 5.36
N ARG A 339 -9.89 5.57 5.76
CA ARG A 339 -10.51 4.54 4.92
C ARG A 339 -11.93 4.92 4.54
N ASP A 340 -12.20 4.84 3.24
CA ASP A 340 -13.49 5.15 2.65
C ASP A 340 -13.85 4.12 1.58
N PRO A 341 -15.04 3.48 1.64
CA PRO A 341 -15.56 2.61 0.59
C PRO A 341 -15.53 3.21 -0.81
N LEU A 342 -15.58 4.55 -0.95
CA LEU A 342 -15.53 5.24 -2.23
C LEU A 342 -14.22 5.00 -3.00
N ASP A 343 -13.11 4.71 -2.30
CA ASP A 343 -11.78 4.62 -2.91
C ASP A 343 -11.60 3.36 -3.79
N GLY A 344 -12.41 2.33 -3.52
CA GLY A 344 -12.38 1.07 -4.26
C GLY A 344 -13.11 1.11 -5.60
N TRP A 345 -13.77 2.23 -5.94
CA TRP A 345 -14.66 2.30 -7.10
C TRP A 345 -14.42 3.53 -7.96
N PRO A 346 -14.60 3.45 -9.31
CA PRO A 346 -14.38 4.60 -10.17
C PRO A 346 -15.35 5.74 -9.84
N VAL A 347 -14.82 6.87 -9.38
CA VAL A 347 -15.62 8.06 -8.99
C VAL A 347 -16.55 8.50 -10.12
N SER A 348 -16.09 8.45 -11.36
CA SER A 348 -16.90 8.78 -12.53
C SER A 348 -18.10 7.83 -12.72
N ASP A 349 -17.97 6.54 -12.38
CA ASP A 349 -19.03 5.54 -12.56
C ASP A 349 -20.06 5.65 -11.45
N VAL A 350 -19.60 5.84 -10.21
CA VAL A 350 -20.45 6.11 -9.06
C VAL A 350 -21.30 7.35 -9.31
N ARG A 351 -20.68 8.47 -9.73
CA ARG A 351 -21.38 9.73 -10.02
C ARG A 351 -22.27 9.68 -11.27
N ARG A 352 -22.02 8.74 -12.21
CA ARG A 352 -22.86 8.58 -13.41
C ARG A 352 -24.23 7.99 -13.08
N LYS A 353 -24.40 7.36 -11.92
CA LYS A 353 -25.71 6.91 -11.46
C LYS A 353 -26.59 8.13 -11.20
N GLN A 354 -27.65 8.27 -11.99
CA GLN A 354 -28.61 9.36 -11.84
C GLN A 354 -29.32 9.22 -10.49
N SER A 355 -28.84 9.95 -9.50
CA SER A 355 -29.49 10.11 -8.20
C SER A 355 -30.30 11.40 -8.18
N VAL A 356 -31.45 11.36 -7.49
CA VAL A 356 -32.19 12.58 -7.17
C VAL A 356 -31.41 13.42 -6.14
N ALA A 357 -30.68 12.77 -5.22
CA ALA A 357 -29.77 13.42 -4.26
C ALA A 357 -28.34 13.45 -4.81
N VAL A 358 -27.99 14.54 -5.50
CA VAL A 358 -26.71 14.70 -6.23
C VAL A 358 -25.49 14.99 -5.35
N ASP A 359 -25.72 15.36 -4.08
CA ASP A 359 -24.63 15.62 -3.12
C ASP A 359 -24.44 14.46 -2.12
N ASP A 360 -25.25 13.39 -2.23
CA ASP A 360 -25.19 12.19 -1.38
C ASP A 360 -24.24 11.12 -1.95
N CYS A 361 -22.95 11.27 -1.68
CA CYS A 361 -21.91 10.38 -2.23
C CYS A 361 -22.09 8.91 -1.81
N TYR A 362 -22.57 8.62 -0.59
CA TYR A 362 -22.80 7.24 -0.16
C TYR A 362 -24.11 6.67 -0.69
N GLY A 363 -25.13 7.50 -0.94
CA GLY A 363 -26.32 7.09 -1.67
C GLY A 363 -26.03 6.74 -3.13
N GLU A 364 -25.19 7.54 -3.80
CA GLU A 364 -24.71 7.24 -5.16
C GLU A 364 -23.85 5.97 -5.18
N LEU A 365 -22.93 5.82 -4.23
CA LEU A 365 -22.14 4.59 -4.07
C LEU A 365 -23.05 3.38 -3.84
N PHE A 366 -24.01 3.49 -2.93
CA PHE A 366 -24.95 2.41 -2.63
C PHE A 366 -25.71 1.97 -3.90
N ALA A 367 -26.27 2.91 -4.65
CA ALA A 367 -26.98 2.60 -5.89
C ALA A 367 -26.05 1.96 -6.95
N TYR A 368 -24.83 2.46 -7.08
CA TYR A 368 -23.82 1.88 -7.95
C TYR A 368 -23.46 0.44 -7.56
N LEU A 369 -23.24 0.18 -6.27
CA LEU A 369 -22.93 -1.15 -5.75
C LEU A 369 -24.11 -2.11 -5.86
N GLN A 370 -25.34 -1.64 -5.65
CA GLN A 370 -26.52 -2.47 -5.78
C GLN A 370 -26.67 -2.99 -7.21
N ASP A 371 -26.47 -2.12 -8.21
CA ASP A 371 -26.45 -2.52 -9.62
C ASP A 371 -25.27 -3.46 -9.93
N THR A 372 -24.09 -3.16 -9.41
CA THR A 372 -22.86 -3.92 -9.68
C THR A 372 -22.92 -5.32 -9.06
N PHE A 373 -23.30 -5.43 -7.79
CA PHE A 373 -23.42 -6.70 -7.08
C PHE A 373 -24.66 -7.47 -7.55
N GLY A 374 -25.74 -6.79 -7.91
CA GLY A 374 -26.89 -7.41 -8.56
C GLY A 374 -26.51 -8.04 -9.90
N ALA A 375 -25.74 -7.32 -10.73
CA ALA A 375 -25.20 -7.85 -11.97
C ALA A 375 -24.24 -9.02 -11.72
N PHE A 376 -23.35 -8.91 -10.73
CA PHE A 376 -22.44 -9.99 -10.36
C PHE A 376 -23.21 -11.28 -10.00
N LEU A 377 -24.24 -11.17 -9.16
CA LEU A 377 -25.09 -12.31 -8.80
C LEU A 377 -25.82 -12.90 -10.01
N SER A 378 -26.33 -12.07 -10.92
CA SER A 378 -26.91 -12.55 -12.18
C SER A 378 -25.88 -13.32 -13.01
N ARG A 379 -24.67 -12.75 -13.18
CA ARG A 379 -23.57 -13.37 -13.95
C ARG A 379 -23.13 -14.69 -13.35
N LEU A 380 -23.03 -14.78 -12.02
CA LEU A 380 -22.74 -16.04 -11.34
C LEU A 380 -23.73 -17.14 -11.75
N GLY A 381 -25.00 -16.83 -12.01
CA GLY A 381 -26.01 -17.80 -12.45
C GLY A 381 -25.93 -18.18 -13.94
N GLU A 382 -25.15 -17.44 -14.74
CA GLU A 382 -25.06 -17.60 -16.20
C GLU A 382 -23.74 -18.26 -16.64
N ILE A 383 -22.65 -18.06 -15.89
CA ILE A 383 -21.31 -18.51 -16.26
C ILE A 383 -20.82 -19.66 -15.39
N ASN A 384 -19.89 -20.46 -15.92
CA ASN A 384 -19.17 -21.47 -15.16
C ASN A 384 -17.94 -20.83 -14.51
N VAL A 385 -18.00 -20.58 -13.20
CA VAL A 385 -16.93 -19.93 -12.45
C VAL A 385 -16.56 -20.72 -11.20
N ASP A 386 -15.25 -20.82 -10.96
CA ASP A 386 -14.68 -21.37 -9.75
C ASP A 386 -13.83 -20.35 -9.04
N PHE A 387 -13.89 -20.37 -7.71
CA PHE A 387 -13.06 -19.53 -6.86
C PHE A 387 -12.11 -20.40 -6.06
N GLU A 388 -10.86 -19.97 -5.96
CA GLU A 388 -9.82 -20.60 -5.15
C GLU A 388 -9.18 -19.50 -4.30
N ILE A 389 -9.25 -19.61 -2.97
CA ILE A 389 -8.76 -18.57 -2.05
C ILE A 389 -7.61 -19.12 -1.20
N HIS A 390 -6.49 -18.39 -1.20
CA HIS A 390 -5.30 -18.65 -0.39
C HIS A 390 -5.05 -17.54 0.62
N CYS A 391 -4.48 -17.91 1.77
CA CYS A 391 -4.00 -16.97 2.79
C CYS A 391 -2.47 -17.04 2.96
N LEU A 392 -1.71 -16.64 1.94
CA LEU A 392 -0.25 -16.81 1.87
C LEU A 392 0.48 -15.49 1.63
N ASP A 393 1.73 -15.37 2.14
CA ASP A 393 2.65 -14.36 1.61
C ASP A 393 2.89 -14.68 0.12
N VAL A 394 2.76 -13.68 -0.73
CA VAL A 394 2.93 -13.83 -2.19
C VAL A 394 4.29 -14.43 -2.59
N LYS A 395 5.30 -14.38 -1.70
CA LYS A 395 6.60 -15.04 -1.90
C LYS A 395 6.53 -16.57 -1.87
N GLU A 396 5.57 -17.12 -1.13
CA GLU A 396 5.33 -18.57 -0.97
C GLU A 396 4.30 -19.07 -1.98
N LEU A 397 3.41 -18.20 -2.43
CA LEU A 397 2.31 -18.52 -3.35
C LEU A 397 2.72 -19.36 -4.59
N PRO A 398 3.84 -19.10 -5.31
CA PRO A 398 4.21 -19.90 -6.48
C PRO A 398 4.52 -21.37 -6.19
N GLU A 399 4.76 -21.75 -4.93
CA GLU A 399 4.99 -23.15 -4.53
C GLU A 399 3.69 -23.97 -4.53
N TYR A 400 2.54 -23.29 -4.41
CA TYR A 400 1.21 -23.89 -4.36
C TYR A 400 0.47 -23.84 -5.69
N LEU A 401 0.96 -23.05 -6.66
CA LEU A 401 0.28 -22.82 -7.93
C LEU A 401 1.00 -23.50 -9.12
N GLY A 402 0.20 -23.94 -10.09
CA GLY A 402 0.71 -24.46 -11.35
C GLY A 402 1.38 -23.38 -12.21
N LYS A 403 2.53 -23.72 -12.81
CA LYS A 403 3.21 -22.87 -13.81
C LYS A 403 2.44 -22.82 -15.12
N ASP A 404 2.66 -21.77 -15.91
CA ASP A 404 2.09 -21.59 -17.27
C ASP A 404 0.55 -21.74 -17.28
N ARG A 405 -0.14 -21.23 -16.24
CA ARG A 405 -1.57 -21.45 -16.00
C ARG A 405 -2.42 -20.21 -16.30
N TYR A 406 -1.99 -19.04 -15.86
CA TYR A 406 -2.87 -17.88 -15.76
C TYR A 406 -2.86 -16.99 -17.01
N THR A 407 -4.06 -16.65 -17.48
CA THR A 407 -4.31 -15.67 -18.55
C THR A 407 -4.07 -14.25 -18.07
N ARG A 408 -4.41 -13.95 -16.81
CA ARG A 408 -4.11 -12.67 -16.16
C ARG A 408 -3.59 -12.89 -14.76
N ILE A 409 -2.59 -12.10 -14.39
CA ILE A 409 -2.11 -12.00 -13.01
C ILE A 409 -2.16 -10.52 -12.62
N GLU A 410 -2.83 -10.18 -11.54
CA GLU A 410 -2.86 -8.84 -10.95
C GLU A 410 -2.32 -8.93 -9.52
N CYS A 411 -1.44 -8.02 -9.13
CA CYS A 411 -0.69 -8.13 -7.88
C CYS A 411 -0.69 -6.86 -7.01
N ALA A 412 -1.68 -5.98 -7.17
CA ALA A 412 -1.81 -4.71 -6.48
C ALA A 412 -0.48 -3.93 -6.47
N ASN A 413 -0.16 -3.27 -5.36
CA ASN A 413 1.02 -2.40 -5.21
C ASN A 413 2.25 -3.10 -4.61
N ILE A 414 2.30 -4.43 -4.60
CA ILE A 414 3.46 -5.16 -4.02
C ILE A 414 4.77 -4.89 -4.78
N ALA A 415 4.69 -4.36 -6.01
CA ALA A 415 5.84 -4.00 -6.84
C ALA A 415 6.52 -2.69 -6.40
N ASP A 416 5.86 -1.84 -5.60
CA ASP A 416 6.47 -0.63 -5.02
C ASP A 416 7.68 -0.99 -4.11
N ALA A 417 8.58 -0.03 -3.91
CA ALA A 417 9.87 -0.26 -3.25
C ALA A 417 9.74 -0.65 -1.77
N GLY A 418 8.69 -0.14 -1.12
CA GLY A 418 8.34 -0.44 0.28
C GLY A 418 7.77 -1.84 0.54
N TYR A 419 7.52 -2.64 -0.50
CA TYR A 419 6.93 -3.98 -0.39
C TYR A 419 7.86 -5.07 -0.94
N VAL A 420 7.40 -5.86 -1.92
CA VAL A 420 8.16 -6.98 -2.51
C VAL A 420 9.19 -6.47 -3.53
N ARG A 421 8.91 -5.31 -4.15
CA ARG A 421 9.69 -4.67 -5.21
C ARG A 421 9.57 -5.38 -6.55
N ILE A 422 9.59 -4.59 -7.63
CA ILE A 422 9.37 -5.06 -9.00
C ILE A 422 10.19 -6.30 -9.39
N GLY A 423 11.51 -6.32 -9.14
CA GLY A 423 12.35 -7.44 -9.60
C GLY A 423 11.96 -8.77 -8.96
N LYS A 424 11.66 -8.77 -7.66
CA LYS A 424 11.21 -9.99 -6.97
C LYS A 424 9.79 -10.36 -7.38
N THR A 425 8.88 -9.38 -7.50
CA THR A 425 7.51 -9.59 -7.99
C THR A 425 7.49 -10.29 -9.35
N LEU A 426 8.26 -9.78 -10.32
CA LEU A 426 8.35 -10.41 -11.65
C LEU A 426 8.92 -11.81 -11.57
N SER A 427 10.00 -12.03 -10.79
CA SER A 427 10.63 -13.35 -10.67
C SER A 427 9.72 -14.43 -10.05
N LEU A 428 8.81 -14.03 -9.16
CA LEU A 428 7.88 -14.94 -8.49
C LEU A 428 6.70 -15.30 -9.40
N LEU A 429 6.14 -14.31 -10.09
CA LEU A 429 4.84 -14.46 -10.76
C LEU A 429 4.98 -14.75 -12.26
N SER A 430 6.10 -14.42 -12.91
CA SER A 430 6.24 -14.59 -14.37
C SER A 430 6.06 -16.05 -14.81
N SER A 431 6.54 -17.00 -14.03
CA SER A 431 6.44 -18.44 -14.37
C SER A 431 5.01 -19.00 -14.28
N LEU A 432 4.10 -18.30 -13.60
CA LEU A 432 2.69 -18.67 -13.50
C LEU A 432 1.88 -18.16 -14.70
N LEU A 433 2.40 -17.18 -15.43
CA LEU A 433 1.74 -16.56 -16.58
C LEU A 433 1.79 -17.48 -17.80
N GLN A 434 0.67 -17.59 -18.52
CA GLN A 434 0.61 -18.34 -19.76
C GLN A 434 1.66 -17.85 -20.78
N SER A 435 2.28 -18.81 -21.45
CA SER A 435 3.29 -18.58 -22.46
C SER A 435 2.64 -18.03 -23.74
N PRO A 436 3.39 -17.30 -24.58
CA PRO A 436 2.83 -16.69 -25.79
C PRO A 436 2.28 -17.70 -26.79
N ARG A 437 2.70 -18.97 -26.69
CA ARG A 437 2.18 -20.09 -27.49
C ARG A 437 0.77 -20.52 -27.05
N GLN A 438 0.49 -20.45 -25.75
CA GLN A 438 -0.81 -20.80 -25.20
C GLN A 438 -1.82 -19.65 -25.36
N ASN A 439 -1.39 -18.44 -24.95
CA ASN A 439 -2.16 -17.21 -25.05
C ASN A 439 -1.23 -16.01 -25.29
N PRO A 440 -1.23 -15.40 -26.49
CA PRO A 440 -0.40 -14.24 -26.79
C PRO A 440 -0.84 -12.96 -26.07
N HIS A 441 -2.04 -12.96 -25.47
CA HIS A 441 -2.58 -11.84 -24.70
C HIS A 441 -2.35 -11.99 -23.19
N ALA A 442 -1.73 -13.09 -22.74
CA ALA A 442 -1.45 -13.30 -21.33
C ALA A 442 -0.66 -12.13 -20.72
N THR A 443 -1.15 -11.61 -19.59
CA THR A 443 -0.65 -10.36 -19.01
C THR A 443 -0.49 -10.44 -17.50
N LEU A 444 0.69 -10.06 -17.00
CA LEU A 444 0.92 -9.72 -15.59
C LEU A 444 0.78 -8.20 -15.42
N ILE A 445 -0.01 -7.76 -14.45
CA ILE A 445 -0.35 -6.36 -14.19
C ILE A 445 0.24 -5.97 -12.84
N THR A 446 1.13 -4.96 -12.84
CA THR A 446 1.73 -4.39 -11.62
C THR A 446 1.24 -2.97 -11.44
N VAL A 447 0.90 -2.58 -10.20
CA VAL A 447 0.49 -1.23 -9.84
C VAL A 447 1.56 -0.57 -8.99
N PHE A 448 1.80 0.72 -9.18
CA PHE A 448 2.67 1.55 -8.36
C PHE A 448 1.88 2.74 -7.84
N LEU A 449 1.75 2.83 -6.51
CA LEU A 449 1.07 3.95 -5.85
C LEU A 449 2.08 4.95 -5.29
N ASN A 450 3.30 4.49 -5.01
CA ASN A 450 4.31 5.25 -4.26
C ASN A 450 5.48 5.71 -5.13
N ALA A 451 5.78 5.01 -6.23
CA ALA A 451 6.95 5.24 -7.06
C ALA A 451 7.23 6.72 -7.42
N VAL A 452 6.23 7.47 -7.87
CA VAL A 452 6.40 8.90 -8.24
C VAL A 452 6.77 9.75 -7.02
N TRP A 453 6.08 9.52 -5.89
CA TRP A 453 6.33 10.26 -4.66
C TRP A 453 7.69 9.95 -4.06
N GLU A 454 8.13 8.70 -4.13
CA GLU A 454 9.44 8.28 -3.64
C GLU A 454 10.56 9.04 -4.36
N ILE A 455 10.53 9.09 -5.69
CA ILE A 455 11.53 9.86 -6.46
C ILE A 455 11.42 11.35 -6.19
N TYR A 456 10.20 11.92 -6.21
CA TYR A 456 10.01 13.33 -5.96
C TYR A 456 10.59 13.77 -4.61
N LYS A 457 10.38 12.99 -3.55
CA LYS A 457 10.88 13.27 -2.20
C LYS A 457 12.40 13.13 -2.07
N MET A 458 13.04 12.29 -2.89
CA MET A 458 14.50 12.15 -2.94
C MET A 458 15.18 13.29 -3.71
N GLY A 459 14.46 13.96 -4.60
CA GLY A 459 14.99 15.03 -5.44
C GLY A 459 15.20 16.36 -4.70
N ALA A 460 16.02 17.24 -5.30
CA ALA A 460 16.23 18.61 -4.84
C ALA A 460 14.95 19.47 -4.86
N ASP A 461 13.96 19.07 -5.66
CA ASP A 461 12.66 19.73 -5.82
C ASP A 461 11.64 19.35 -4.72
N SER A 462 11.99 18.49 -3.76
CA SER A 462 11.07 17.92 -2.75
C SER A 462 10.28 18.93 -1.93
N ASN A 463 10.80 20.16 -1.76
CA ASN A 463 10.16 21.25 -1.02
C ASN A 463 9.37 22.23 -1.92
N GLY A 464 9.33 22.01 -3.23
CA GLY A 464 8.68 22.89 -4.20
C GLY A 464 7.18 22.61 -4.39
N LEU A 465 6.49 23.56 -5.05
CA LEU A 465 5.12 23.36 -5.56
C LEU A 465 5.18 23.19 -7.09
N PRO A 466 5.16 21.95 -7.61
CA PRO A 466 5.25 21.71 -9.04
C PRO A 466 4.06 22.36 -9.76
N ASN A 467 4.31 23.00 -10.90
CA ASN A 467 3.28 23.65 -11.72
C ASN A 467 2.37 24.61 -10.92
N ALA A 468 2.95 25.35 -9.97
CA ALA A 468 2.24 26.29 -9.09
C ALA A 468 1.25 27.22 -9.81
N ARG A 469 1.62 27.77 -10.97
CA ARG A 469 0.75 28.63 -11.78
C ARG A 469 -0.54 27.91 -12.21
N LEU A 470 -0.41 26.68 -12.72
CA LEU A 470 -1.57 25.88 -13.13
C LEU A 470 -2.46 25.53 -11.94
N LEU A 471 -1.86 25.20 -10.79
CA LEU A 471 -2.62 24.94 -9.56
C LEU A 471 -3.42 26.18 -9.13
N MET A 472 -2.82 27.37 -9.17
CA MET A 472 -3.51 28.62 -8.87
C MET A 472 -4.64 28.95 -9.87
N GLU A 473 -4.55 28.47 -11.12
CA GLU A 473 -5.63 28.62 -12.12
C GLU A 473 -6.83 27.70 -11.86
N TYR A 474 -6.61 26.55 -11.21
CA TYR A 474 -7.67 25.63 -10.75
C TYR A 474 -8.21 25.99 -9.36
N LEU A 475 -7.35 26.52 -8.49
CA LEU A 475 -7.63 26.86 -7.09
C LEU A 475 -7.23 28.32 -6.83
N PRO A 476 -7.99 29.30 -7.35
CA PRO A 476 -7.69 30.70 -7.14
C PRO A 476 -7.80 31.06 -5.65
N ILE A 477 -6.72 31.65 -5.13
CA ILE A 477 -6.62 32.14 -3.75
C ILE A 477 -7.49 33.41 -3.63
N GLN A 478 -8.33 33.48 -2.59
CA GLN A 478 -9.16 34.65 -2.31
C GLN A 478 -8.81 35.27 -0.96
N GLY A 479 -8.37 36.53 -0.96
CA GLY A 479 -8.10 37.33 0.24
C GLY A 479 -6.65 37.24 0.75
N GLU A 480 -6.25 38.22 1.58
CA GLU A 480 -4.87 38.38 2.07
C GLU A 480 -4.43 37.27 3.03
N ARG A 481 -5.36 36.67 3.79
CA ARG A 481 -5.07 35.57 4.74
C ARG A 481 -4.61 34.26 4.06
N ALA A 482 -4.87 34.14 2.76
CA ALA A 482 -4.74 32.89 2.04
C ALA A 482 -3.31 32.65 1.46
N LEU A 483 -2.32 33.46 1.85
CA LEU A 483 -0.90 33.28 1.54
C LEU A 483 -0.09 32.68 2.70
N SER A 484 -0.69 32.52 3.89
CA SER A 484 -0.04 31.82 5.00
C SER A 484 0.19 30.35 4.64
N PRO A 485 1.37 29.75 4.93
CA PRO A 485 1.63 28.33 4.67
C PRO A 485 0.61 27.37 5.31
N ASN A 486 0.03 27.78 6.44
CA ASN A 486 -0.98 27.00 7.18
C ASN A 486 -2.43 27.38 6.83
N SER A 487 -2.64 28.31 5.90
CA SER A 487 -4.00 28.64 5.45
C SER A 487 -4.64 27.44 4.74
N ALA A 488 -5.95 27.29 4.89
CA ALA A 488 -6.71 26.21 4.30
C ALA A 488 -6.57 26.19 2.76
N ASP A 489 -6.50 27.37 2.14
CA ASP A 489 -6.31 27.52 0.70
C ASP A 489 -4.92 27.06 0.24
N MET A 490 -3.85 27.43 0.95
CA MET A 490 -2.49 26.96 0.62
C MET A 490 -2.34 25.46 0.84
N LEU A 491 -2.90 24.90 1.91
CA LEU A 491 -2.86 23.46 2.16
C LEU A 491 -3.65 22.67 1.10
N ARG A 492 -4.78 23.22 0.64
CA ARG A 492 -5.55 22.64 -0.46
C ARG A 492 -4.76 22.65 -1.78
N ILE A 493 -4.05 23.74 -2.07
CA ILE A 493 -3.14 23.82 -3.23
C ILE A 493 -1.99 22.82 -3.09
N TRP A 494 -1.40 22.74 -1.90
CA TRP A 494 -0.32 21.81 -1.60
C TRP A 494 -0.75 20.37 -1.83
N ASP A 495 -1.92 19.97 -1.32
CA ASP A 495 -2.46 18.62 -1.51
C ASP A 495 -2.81 18.31 -2.97
N ALA A 496 -3.16 19.32 -3.77
CA ALA A 496 -3.45 19.15 -5.19
C ALA A 496 -2.22 18.96 -6.09
N ARG A 497 -1.00 19.10 -5.54
CA ARG A 497 0.23 19.13 -6.35
C ARG A 497 0.45 17.88 -7.19
N SER A 498 0.05 16.70 -6.70
CA SER A 498 0.16 15.43 -7.44
C SER A 498 -0.53 15.45 -8.79
N GLN A 499 -1.67 16.14 -8.89
CA GLN A 499 -2.49 16.18 -10.11
C GLN A 499 -1.84 16.95 -11.25
N THR A 500 -0.79 17.71 -10.95
CA THR A 500 -0.05 18.52 -11.92
C THR A 500 1.42 18.11 -12.02
N MET A 501 1.86 17.08 -11.29
CA MET A 501 3.24 16.60 -11.38
C MET A 501 3.55 16.02 -12.76
N ASP A 502 4.82 16.15 -13.17
CA ASP A 502 5.35 15.39 -14.30
C ASP A 502 5.61 13.94 -13.87
N ALA A 503 4.52 13.18 -13.77
CA ALA A 503 4.54 11.80 -13.30
C ALA A 503 5.38 10.91 -14.22
N ASP A 504 5.43 11.18 -15.53
CA ASP A 504 6.23 10.41 -16.48
C ASP A 504 7.72 10.63 -16.24
N LYS A 505 8.17 11.87 -16.00
CA LYS A 505 9.56 12.16 -15.61
C LYS A 505 9.97 11.34 -14.38
N TYR A 506 9.24 11.49 -13.28
CA TYR A 506 9.60 10.84 -12.01
C TYR A 506 9.48 9.31 -12.07
N PHE A 507 8.49 8.79 -12.79
CA PHE A 507 8.37 7.35 -12.96
C PHE A 507 9.47 6.77 -13.85
N ASN A 508 9.94 7.50 -14.88
CA ASN A 508 11.10 7.06 -15.66
C ASN A 508 12.41 7.07 -14.85
N GLU A 509 12.59 8.05 -13.97
CA GLU A 509 13.67 8.03 -12.98
C GLU A 509 13.56 6.82 -12.05
N TYR A 510 12.35 6.49 -11.58
CA TYR A 510 12.08 5.27 -10.80
C TYR A 510 12.48 4.00 -11.56
N ARG A 511 12.06 3.88 -12.83
CA ARG A 511 12.40 2.73 -13.69
C ARG A 511 13.91 2.55 -13.84
N THR A 512 14.64 3.67 -13.97
CA THR A 512 16.10 3.70 -14.06
C THR A 512 16.74 3.26 -12.74
N LEU A 513 16.28 3.82 -11.62
CA LEU A 513 16.77 3.52 -10.27
C LEU A 513 16.62 2.03 -9.93
N PHE A 514 15.48 1.44 -10.28
CA PHE A 514 15.18 0.03 -10.01
C PHE A 514 15.52 -0.91 -11.19
N ARG A 515 16.21 -0.40 -12.22
CA ARG A 515 16.76 -1.16 -13.36
C ARG A 515 15.73 -2.09 -14.02
N PHE A 516 14.58 -1.53 -14.41
CA PHE A 516 13.46 -2.28 -14.98
C PHE A 516 13.89 -3.19 -16.14
N ASP A 517 14.73 -2.69 -17.05
CA ASP A 517 15.24 -3.44 -18.20
C ASP A 517 16.01 -4.71 -17.80
N GLN A 518 16.81 -4.62 -16.74
CA GLN A 518 17.60 -5.74 -16.23
C GLN A 518 16.68 -6.76 -15.55
N VAL A 519 15.82 -6.32 -14.64
CA VAL A 519 14.98 -7.24 -13.86
C VAL A 519 13.90 -7.90 -14.72
N SER A 520 13.39 -7.22 -15.76
CA SER A 520 12.46 -7.83 -16.70
C SER A 520 13.16 -8.91 -17.55
N ALA A 521 14.40 -8.64 -18.01
CA ALA A 521 15.20 -9.62 -18.74
C ALA A 521 15.52 -10.85 -17.89
N GLU A 522 15.92 -10.65 -16.63
CA GLU A 522 16.19 -11.74 -15.68
C GLU A 522 14.94 -12.57 -15.37
N ALA A 523 13.77 -11.94 -15.27
CA ALA A 523 12.50 -12.62 -15.04
C ALA A 523 11.87 -13.23 -16.30
N GLY A 524 12.49 -13.06 -17.48
CA GLY A 524 12.00 -13.58 -18.75
C GLY A 524 10.71 -12.93 -19.25
N VAL A 525 10.48 -11.66 -18.90
CA VAL A 525 9.29 -10.89 -19.29
C VAL A 525 9.67 -9.59 -19.98
N VAL A 526 8.72 -9.05 -20.74
CA VAL A 526 8.87 -7.79 -21.46
C VAL A 526 7.71 -6.89 -21.09
N GLU A 527 8.01 -5.65 -20.72
CA GLU A 527 7.00 -4.61 -20.53
C GLU A 527 6.28 -4.34 -21.86
N LYS A 528 4.95 -4.26 -21.85
CA LYS A 528 4.19 -3.88 -23.03
C LYS A 528 4.41 -2.40 -23.30
N HIS A 529 4.75 -2.06 -24.54
CA HIS A 529 4.82 -0.67 -25.00
C HIS A 529 3.51 0.09 -24.81
N LYS A 530 2.37 -0.61 -24.92
CA LYS A 530 1.05 -0.06 -24.66
C LYS A 530 0.22 -1.08 -23.90
N ASN A 531 -0.35 -0.64 -22.79
CA ASN A 531 -1.28 -1.43 -22.01
C ASN A 531 -2.54 -1.76 -22.82
N THR A 532 -3.08 -2.97 -22.60
CA THR A 532 -4.27 -3.49 -23.29
C THR A 532 -5.41 -3.87 -22.33
N VAL A 533 -5.16 -3.85 -21.03
CA VAL A 533 -6.16 -4.06 -19.96
C VAL A 533 -6.58 -2.73 -19.36
N ILE A 534 -5.62 -1.88 -18.98
CA ILE A 534 -5.91 -0.57 -18.37
C ILE A 534 -4.90 0.49 -18.79
N GLU A 535 -5.33 1.72 -19.00
CA GLU A 535 -4.40 2.84 -19.24
C GLU A 535 -3.31 2.90 -18.17
N GLN A 536 -2.08 3.29 -18.55
CA GLN A 536 -0.96 3.38 -17.62
C GLN A 536 -1.25 4.32 -16.45
N TRP A 537 -1.99 5.41 -16.69
CA TRP A 537 -2.33 6.42 -15.69
C TRP A 537 -3.84 6.67 -15.69
N PRO A 538 -4.64 5.73 -15.18
CA PRO A 538 -6.08 5.77 -15.35
C PRO A 538 -6.70 6.93 -14.55
N MET A 539 -6.10 7.30 -13.42
CA MET A 539 -6.58 8.36 -12.52
C MET A 539 -6.04 9.77 -12.86
N ARG A 540 -5.13 9.88 -13.83
CA ARG A 540 -4.61 11.18 -14.27
C ARG A 540 -5.73 11.98 -14.93
N LEU A 541 -5.77 13.29 -14.68
CA LEU A 541 -6.72 14.22 -15.28
C LEU A 541 -6.72 14.08 -16.81
N LYS A 542 -7.90 13.85 -17.39
CA LYS A 542 -8.10 13.69 -18.84
C LYS A 542 -8.37 15.03 -19.52
N LEU A 543 -9.01 15.96 -18.82
CA LEU A 543 -9.36 17.27 -19.36
C LEU A 543 -8.32 18.33 -18.97
N LYS A 544 -7.97 19.16 -19.95
CA LYS A 544 -7.12 20.35 -19.75
C LYS A 544 -7.95 21.54 -19.28
N ARG A 545 -7.30 22.46 -18.56
CA ARG A 545 -7.93 23.71 -18.12
C ARG A 545 -8.54 24.44 -19.32
N GLY A 546 -9.76 24.95 -19.14
CA GLY A 546 -10.55 25.61 -20.19
C GLY A 546 -11.51 24.67 -20.93
N GLN A 547 -11.31 23.34 -20.87
CA GLN A 547 -12.29 22.39 -21.39
C GLN A 547 -13.49 22.25 -20.45
N LYS A 548 -14.67 22.01 -21.04
CA LYS A 548 -15.91 21.78 -20.29
C LYS A 548 -15.74 20.57 -19.38
N GLY A 549 -15.91 20.76 -18.07
CA GLY A 549 -15.78 19.71 -17.05
C GLY A 549 -14.40 19.59 -16.39
N ALA A 550 -13.35 20.25 -16.90
CA ALA A 550 -12.00 20.12 -16.35
C ALA A 550 -11.88 20.53 -14.87
N GLN A 551 -12.55 21.63 -14.49
CA GLN A 551 -12.58 22.09 -13.11
C GLN A 551 -13.26 21.07 -12.17
N GLU A 552 -14.28 20.39 -12.67
CA GLU A 552 -15.05 19.41 -11.92
C GLU A 552 -14.26 18.11 -11.75
N GLU A 553 -13.60 17.64 -12.82
CA GLU A 553 -12.67 16.50 -12.76
C GLU A 553 -11.55 16.73 -11.74
N PHE A 554 -10.90 17.90 -11.80
CA PHE A 554 -9.86 18.30 -10.84
C PHE A 554 -10.35 18.26 -9.38
N ARG A 555 -11.53 18.86 -9.11
CA ARG A 555 -12.11 18.89 -7.75
C ARG A 555 -12.49 17.51 -7.25
N ARG A 556 -13.00 16.64 -8.14
CA ARG A 556 -13.35 15.26 -7.78
C ARG A 556 -12.13 14.44 -7.38
N LEU A 557 -11.06 14.52 -8.16
CA LEU A 557 -9.81 13.86 -7.80
C LEU A 557 -9.27 14.40 -6.48
N LEU A 558 -9.32 15.73 -6.27
CA LEU A 558 -8.84 16.37 -5.05
C LEU A 558 -9.62 15.97 -3.78
N GLY A 559 -10.93 15.74 -3.91
CA GLY A 559 -11.79 15.28 -2.82
C GLY A 559 -11.78 13.76 -2.60
N SER A 560 -11.06 13.00 -3.42
CA SER A 560 -10.86 11.56 -3.24
C SER A 560 -9.56 11.27 -2.48
N ASN A 561 -9.33 10.03 -2.05
CA ASN A 561 -8.02 9.61 -1.53
C ASN A 561 -7.04 9.18 -2.64
N LEU A 562 -7.42 9.35 -3.92
CA LEU A 562 -6.57 9.08 -5.07
C LEU A 562 -5.68 10.29 -5.39
N THR A 563 -4.49 10.02 -5.91
CA THR A 563 -3.47 11.03 -6.18
C THR A 563 -3.40 11.43 -7.65
N GLY A 564 -3.88 10.58 -8.56
CA GLY A 564 -3.68 10.70 -9.99
C GLY A 564 -2.34 10.15 -10.48
N LEU A 565 -1.56 9.57 -9.55
CA LEU A 565 -0.22 9.02 -9.76
C LEU A 565 -0.18 7.49 -9.64
N GLU A 566 -1.34 6.84 -9.64
CA GLU A 566 -1.45 5.40 -9.66
C GLU A 566 -1.04 4.90 -11.06
N CYS A 567 0.14 4.26 -11.15
CA CYS A 567 0.72 3.78 -12.40
C CYS A 567 0.49 2.28 -12.59
N TYR A 568 -0.02 1.87 -13.75
CA TYR A 568 -0.22 0.48 -14.12
C TYR A 568 0.74 0.10 -15.24
N LEU A 569 1.51 -0.96 -15.04
CA LEU A 569 2.33 -1.56 -16.09
C LEU A 569 1.85 -2.97 -16.40
N GLU A 570 1.95 -3.33 -17.67
CA GLU A 570 1.61 -4.65 -18.17
C GLU A 570 2.84 -5.36 -18.70
N TRP A 571 3.01 -6.61 -18.29
CA TRP A 571 4.14 -7.46 -18.65
C TRP A 571 3.63 -8.67 -19.40
N LYS A 572 4.36 -9.08 -20.44
CA LYS A 572 4.11 -10.31 -21.18
C LYS A 572 5.33 -11.21 -21.12
N SER A 573 5.12 -12.51 -21.20
CA SER A 573 6.21 -13.50 -21.31
C SER A 573 7.10 -13.18 -22.51
N GLY A 574 8.40 -13.08 -22.27
CA GLY A 574 9.41 -12.90 -23.31
C GLY A 574 9.77 -14.23 -23.97
N ILE A 575 10.10 -14.21 -25.25
CA ILE A 575 10.77 -15.37 -25.88
C ILE A 575 12.22 -15.33 -25.43
N ILE A 576 12.58 -16.16 -24.45
CA ILE A 576 13.99 -16.48 -24.20
C ILE A 576 14.42 -17.37 -25.37
N PRO A 577 15.39 -16.97 -26.21
CA PRO A 577 15.96 -17.89 -27.19
C PRO A 577 16.64 -19.02 -26.41
N THR A 578 16.03 -20.19 -26.38
CA THR A 578 16.66 -21.41 -25.88
C THR A 578 17.79 -21.75 -26.84
N PHE A 579 19.00 -21.26 -26.59
CA PHE A 579 20.18 -21.88 -27.18
C PHE A 579 20.43 -23.19 -26.44
N SER A 580 20.15 -24.29 -27.14
CA SER A 580 20.53 -25.62 -26.72
C SER A 580 22.05 -25.65 -26.50
N ILE A 581 22.48 -26.02 -25.29
CA ILE A 581 23.87 -26.29 -24.99
C ILE A 581 24.22 -27.61 -25.68
N GLY A 582 24.74 -27.50 -26.90
CA GLY A 582 25.27 -28.60 -27.68
C GLY A 582 26.13 -28.02 -28.80
N GLU A 583 27.40 -28.41 -28.80
CA GLU A 583 28.42 -28.18 -29.83
C GLU A 583 29.28 -26.91 -29.73
N THR A 584 30.40 -27.11 -29.04
CA THR A 584 31.65 -26.35 -29.13
C THR A 584 32.27 -26.47 -30.54
N LEU A 585 32.68 -25.35 -31.16
CA LEU A 585 34.08 -24.99 -31.53
C LEU A 585 34.19 -24.04 -32.74
N ARG A 586 35.06 -23.03 -32.55
CA ARG A 586 35.98 -22.37 -33.52
C ARG A 586 35.32 -21.39 -34.52
N MET A 587 35.64 -20.09 -34.55
CA MET A 587 36.98 -19.49 -34.69
C MET A 587 36.93 -17.94 -34.65
N THR A 588 38.07 -17.38 -34.25
CA THR A 588 38.67 -16.06 -34.55
C THR A 588 38.06 -14.78 -33.96
N GLY A 589 38.85 -14.19 -33.07
CA GLY A 589 38.55 -12.98 -32.29
C GLY A 589 38.70 -11.66 -33.04
N THR A 590 38.30 -10.60 -32.32
CA THR A 590 39.05 -9.35 -32.19
C THR A 590 38.56 -8.62 -30.94
N GLU A 591 39.49 -7.95 -30.30
CA GLU A 591 39.53 -7.60 -28.88
C GLU A 591 38.53 -6.50 -28.44
N ARG A 592 37.96 -6.68 -27.25
CA ARG A 592 37.65 -5.57 -26.32
C ARG A 592 38.13 -5.96 -24.94
N THR A 593 39.10 -5.19 -24.43
CA THR A 593 39.82 -5.38 -23.17
C THR A 593 38.89 -5.29 -21.96
N GLY A 594 38.56 -6.44 -21.36
CA GLY A 594 38.01 -6.57 -20.01
C GLY A 594 39.10 -6.98 -19.02
N ARG A 595 39.15 -6.36 -17.83
CA ARG A 595 39.99 -6.82 -16.72
C ARG A 595 39.46 -8.16 -16.21
N SER A 596 40.38 -9.13 -16.11
CA SER A 596 40.21 -10.46 -15.54
C SER A 596 39.64 -10.42 -14.11
N ALA A 597 38.69 -11.31 -13.81
CA ALA A 597 38.38 -11.70 -12.44
C ALA A 597 39.64 -12.32 -11.81
N SER A 598 40.00 -11.88 -10.61
CA SER A 598 41.10 -12.47 -9.84
C SER A 598 40.64 -13.79 -9.19
N PRO A 599 41.51 -14.82 -9.10
CA PRO A 599 41.18 -16.10 -8.46
C PRO A 599 41.03 -15.95 -6.93
N PRO A 600 40.32 -16.87 -6.26
CA PRO A 600 40.13 -16.83 -4.80
C PRO A 600 41.45 -17.08 -4.05
N LEU A 601 41.61 -16.38 -2.91
CA LEU A 601 42.76 -16.47 -2.00
C LEU A 601 42.84 -17.84 -1.29
N THR A 602 44.06 -18.28 -0.98
CA THR A 602 44.38 -19.52 -0.24
C THR A 602 44.98 -19.20 1.14
N SER A 603 45.13 -20.19 2.03
CA SER A 603 45.59 -20.01 3.42
C SER A 603 47.06 -19.54 3.57
N HIS A 604 47.72 -19.12 2.50
CA HIS A 604 49.10 -18.65 2.45
C HIS A 604 49.22 -17.17 2.07
N ASP A 605 48.11 -16.47 1.91
CA ASP A 605 48.12 -15.05 1.53
C ASP A 605 48.40 -14.13 2.72
N HIS A 606 49.38 -13.25 2.57
CA HIS A 606 49.83 -12.35 3.64
C HIS A 606 48.90 -11.14 3.74
N VAL A 607 48.19 -11.03 4.89
CA VAL A 607 47.36 -9.88 5.23
C VAL A 607 48.16 -8.89 6.07
N ALA A 608 48.35 -7.67 5.57
CA ALA A 608 48.96 -6.58 6.32
C ALA A 608 47.89 -5.52 6.66
N ILE A 609 47.71 -5.23 7.95
CA ILE A 609 46.86 -4.13 8.42
C ILE A 609 47.77 -2.98 8.88
N THR A 610 47.60 -1.81 8.27
CA THR A 610 48.46 -0.64 8.50
C THR A 610 47.63 0.64 8.56
N HIS A 611 48.14 1.64 9.29
CA HIS A 611 47.63 3.01 9.22
C HIS A 611 47.78 3.58 7.82
N ALA A 612 46.80 4.39 7.40
CA ALA A 612 46.87 5.12 6.14
C ALA A 612 48.02 6.13 6.17
N ALA A 613 48.94 6.05 5.21
CA ALA A 613 49.98 7.05 5.04
C ALA A 613 49.53 8.16 4.08
N THR A 614 50.05 9.38 4.24
CA THR A 614 49.71 10.54 3.41
C THR A 614 49.89 10.27 1.91
N ALA A 615 50.93 9.53 1.53
CA ALA A 615 51.20 9.16 0.14
C ALA A 615 50.12 8.23 -0.47
N GLU A 616 49.33 7.56 0.35
CA GLU A 616 48.34 6.55 -0.07
C GLU A 616 46.92 7.10 -0.19
N ILE A 617 46.69 8.35 0.24
CA ILE A 617 45.37 9.00 0.25
C ILE A 617 44.68 8.89 -1.12
N PRO A 618 45.31 9.19 -2.27
CA PRO A 618 44.63 9.08 -3.56
C PRO A 618 44.12 7.67 -3.87
N ALA A 619 44.90 6.64 -3.53
CA ALA A 619 44.53 5.24 -3.77
C ALA A 619 43.40 4.80 -2.83
N ILE A 620 43.46 5.21 -1.55
CA ILE A 620 42.42 4.91 -0.56
C ILE A 620 41.10 5.59 -0.94
N VAL A 621 41.14 6.87 -1.35
CA VAL A 621 39.93 7.59 -1.75
C VAL A 621 39.32 7.02 -3.03
N ALA A 622 40.15 6.56 -3.99
CA ALA A 622 39.65 5.85 -5.16
C ALA A 622 38.95 4.53 -4.77
N PHE A 623 39.53 3.78 -3.84
CA PHE A 623 38.94 2.53 -3.33
C PHE A 623 37.63 2.77 -2.56
N THR A 624 37.58 3.76 -1.67
CA THR A 624 36.37 4.10 -0.91
C THR A 624 35.27 4.72 -1.78
N LYS A 625 35.63 5.42 -2.87
CA LYS A 625 34.68 5.86 -3.90
C LYS A 625 33.98 4.65 -4.54
N GLN A 626 34.76 3.65 -4.96
CA GLN A 626 34.21 2.42 -5.54
C GLN A 626 33.34 1.68 -4.51
N ALA A 627 33.83 1.52 -3.29
CA ALA A 627 33.08 0.93 -2.18
C ALA A 627 31.72 1.63 -1.96
N ARG A 628 31.71 2.96 -1.98
CA ARG A 628 30.49 3.74 -1.83
C ARG A 628 29.55 3.57 -3.03
N ALA A 629 30.07 3.49 -4.24
CA ALA A 629 29.26 3.21 -5.43
C ALA A 629 28.66 1.79 -5.37
N ASP A 630 29.40 0.80 -4.83
CA ASP A 630 28.92 -0.57 -4.67
C ASP A 630 27.86 -0.69 -3.57
N MET A 631 28.03 0.01 -2.44
CA MET A 631 27.09 0.02 -1.32
C MET A 631 25.87 0.92 -1.58
N PHE A 632 26.07 2.00 -2.33
CA PHE A 632 25.07 3.02 -2.62
C PHE A 632 25.01 3.33 -4.12
N PRO A 633 24.65 2.35 -4.97
CA PRO A 633 24.59 2.53 -6.42
C PRO A 633 23.50 3.51 -6.87
N MET A 634 22.63 3.94 -5.95
CA MET A 634 21.56 4.92 -6.16
C MET A 634 22.02 6.38 -6.12
N ILE A 635 23.26 6.66 -5.68
CA ILE A 635 23.79 8.02 -5.63
C ILE A 635 24.39 8.37 -7.00
N ASP A 636 24.08 9.54 -7.54
CA ASP A 636 24.56 9.92 -8.86
C ASP A 636 26.11 10.08 -8.89
N THR A 637 26.68 9.94 -10.08
CA THR A 637 28.14 10.01 -10.27
C THR A 637 28.71 11.40 -9.94
N ALA A 638 27.94 12.47 -10.08
CA ALA A 638 28.37 13.82 -9.73
C ALA A 638 28.48 14.01 -8.21
N SER A 639 27.56 13.43 -7.43
CA SER A 639 27.57 13.38 -5.98
C SER A 639 28.71 12.50 -5.45
N HIS A 640 28.97 11.36 -6.10
CA HIS A 640 30.18 10.57 -5.84
C HIS A 640 31.45 11.38 -6.09
N ASN A 641 31.57 12.06 -7.22
CA ASN A 641 32.73 12.88 -7.58
C ASN A 641 32.92 14.08 -6.63
N ALA A 642 31.84 14.76 -6.25
CA ALA A 642 31.85 15.86 -5.31
C ALA A 642 32.30 15.39 -3.91
N GLN A 643 31.84 14.21 -3.45
CA GLN A 643 32.37 13.63 -2.22
C GLN A 643 33.84 13.26 -2.35
N THR A 644 34.26 12.61 -3.43
CA THR A 644 35.66 12.24 -3.66
C THR A 644 36.58 13.47 -3.58
N ALA A 645 36.16 14.59 -4.19
CA ALA A 645 36.90 15.85 -4.11
C ALA A 645 37.01 16.38 -2.67
N ARG A 646 35.90 16.35 -1.91
CA ARG A 646 35.91 16.72 -0.49
C ARG A 646 36.83 15.80 0.33
N GLU A 647 36.66 14.49 0.17
CA GLU A 647 37.45 13.49 0.90
C GLU A 647 38.95 13.67 0.60
N LEU A 648 39.36 13.86 -0.66
CA LEU A 648 40.76 14.15 -1.01
C LEU A 648 41.30 15.40 -0.30
N SER A 649 40.48 16.44 -0.16
CA SER A 649 40.89 17.70 0.46
C SER A 649 40.95 17.64 1.99
N THR A 650 40.15 16.78 2.64
CA THR A 650 40.05 16.75 4.10
C THR A 650 40.65 15.49 4.73
N PHE A 651 40.96 14.45 3.96
CA PHE A 651 41.35 13.13 4.48
C PHE A 651 42.48 13.22 5.51
N GLN A 652 43.56 13.93 5.19
CA GLN A 652 44.71 14.05 6.08
C GLN A 652 44.32 14.73 7.41
N ALA A 653 43.64 15.88 7.33
CA ALA A 653 43.18 16.61 8.51
C ALA A 653 42.19 15.79 9.36
N THR A 654 41.32 15.01 8.71
CA THR A 654 40.25 14.24 9.38
C THR A 654 40.78 12.95 10.03
N TYR A 655 41.66 12.21 9.35
CA TYR A 655 42.01 10.84 9.74
C TYR A 655 43.45 10.65 10.22
N ILE A 656 44.36 11.58 9.90
CA ILE A 656 45.79 11.46 10.23
C ILE A 656 46.16 12.51 11.28
N ASP A 657 45.81 13.77 11.05
CA ASP A 657 46.25 14.87 11.93
C ASP A 657 45.34 15.06 13.16
N SER A 658 44.12 14.50 13.13
CA SER A 658 43.12 14.65 14.19
C SER A 658 43.33 13.68 15.35
N PRO A 659 43.34 14.13 16.62
CA PRO A 659 43.37 13.26 17.80
C PRO A 659 42.14 12.35 17.96
N GLY A 660 41.06 12.62 17.21
CA GLY A 660 39.86 11.80 17.14
C GLY A 660 39.68 11.10 15.80
N GLY A 661 40.73 11.01 14.99
CA GLY A 661 40.72 10.36 13.68
C GLY A 661 41.67 9.17 13.61
N ALA A 662 41.25 8.11 12.94
CA ALA A 662 42.15 7.03 12.51
C ALA A 662 41.60 6.38 11.24
N PHE A 663 42.49 5.92 10.36
CA PHE A 663 42.11 5.16 9.17
C PHE A 663 43.08 4.00 8.95
N LEU A 664 42.54 2.78 8.94
CA LEU A 664 43.30 1.55 8.71
C LEU A 664 42.95 0.96 7.35
N THR A 665 43.96 0.37 6.73
CA THR A 665 43.85 -0.36 5.47
C THR A 665 44.30 -1.81 5.69
N ALA A 666 43.63 -2.76 5.05
CA ALA A 666 44.11 -4.12 4.93
C ALA A 666 44.55 -4.39 3.49
N ARG A 667 45.77 -4.90 3.34
CA ARG A 667 46.32 -5.32 2.06
C ARG A 667 46.51 -6.83 2.02
N VAL A 668 46.04 -7.47 0.97
CA VAL A 668 46.31 -8.88 0.71
C VAL A 668 47.32 -8.96 -0.43
N ASN A 669 48.48 -9.57 -0.17
CA ASN A 669 49.59 -9.65 -1.14
C ASN A 669 49.98 -8.27 -1.70
N GLY A 670 49.94 -7.23 -0.86
CA GLY A 670 50.26 -5.85 -1.23
C GLY A 670 49.12 -5.06 -1.90
N ILE A 671 47.99 -5.70 -2.21
CA ILE A 671 46.83 -5.06 -2.87
C ILE A 671 45.82 -4.60 -1.82
N LEU A 672 45.37 -3.34 -1.89
CA LEU A 672 44.34 -2.79 -1.00
C LEU A 672 43.03 -3.56 -1.17
N ALA A 673 42.60 -4.20 -0.08
CA ALA A 673 41.51 -5.16 -0.06
C ALA A 673 40.35 -4.73 0.86
N ALA A 674 40.63 -3.95 1.90
CA ALA A 674 39.62 -3.47 2.82
C ALA A 674 40.07 -2.21 3.57
N THR A 675 39.10 -1.47 4.09
CA THR A 675 39.32 -0.23 4.87
C THR A 675 38.43 -0.19 6.10
N ILE A 676 38.83 0.55 7.13
CA ILE A 676 37.99 0.95 8.26
C ILE A 676 38.55 2.24 8.87
N ALA A 677 37.71 3.07 9.48
CA ALA A 677 38.14 4.31 10.11
C ALA A 677 37.27 4.68 11.31
N TYR A 678 37.72 5.65 12.11
CA TYR A 678 36.85 6.41 13.00
C TYR A 678 37.12 7.91 12.91
N VAL A 679 36.12 8.72 13.26
CA VAL A 679 36.20 10.19 13.39
C VAL A 679 35.51 10.65 14.66
N ALA A 680 35.87 11.82 15.20
CA ALA A 680 35.15 12.40 16.34
C ALA A 680 33.66 12.55 16.01
N TYR A 681 32.80 12.08 16.92
CA TYR A 681 31.35 12.21 16.72
C TYR A 681 30.91 13.66 16.92
N ASP A 682 30.11 14.17 16.00
CA ASP A 682 29.73 15.58 15.90
C ASP A 682 28.44 15.96 16.63
N GLY A 683 27.79 14.99 17.30
CA GLY A 683 26.57 15.25 18.08
C GLY A 683 25.31 15.47 17.23
N ARG A 684 25.34 15.13 15.94
CA ARG A 684 24.24 15.43 14.99
C ARG A 684 22.90 14.76 15.28
N PHE A 685 22.87 13.73 16.14
CA PHE A 685 21.64 13.09 16.61
C PHE A 685 21.40 13.45 18.10
N PRO A 686 20.67 14.55 18.38
CA PRO A 686 20.51 15.06 19.75
C PRO A 686 19.62 14.18 20.62
N TYR A 687 18.87 13.25 20.01
CA TYR A 687 18.02 12.27 20.69
C TYR A 687 18.80 11.05 21.19
N LEU A 688 20.07 10.88 20.80
CA LEU A 688 20.90 9.77 21.27
C LEU A 688 21.64 10.17 22.56
N ASP A 689 21.39 9.44 23.64
CA ASP A 689 22.19 9.57 24.86
C ASP A 689 23.50 8.76 24.73
N LEU A 690 24.56 9.46 24.35
CA LEU A 690 25.93 8.96 24.26
C LEU A 690 26.82 9.46 25.42
N GLY A 691 26.25 10.17 26.40
CA GLY A 691 26.94 10.68 27.59
C GLY A 691 28.01 11.76 27.31
N THR A 692 28.83 12.07 28.33
CA THR A 692 29.97 13.01 28.24
C THR A 692 31.28 12.33 27.83
N ALA A 693 31.20 11.13 27.25
CA ALA A 693 32.35 10.32 26.92
C ALA A 693 33.15 10.90 25.73
N ARG A 694 34.43 10.56 25.60
CA ARG A 694 35.16 10.79 24.34
C ARG A 694 34.65 9.81 23.27
N VAL A 695 33.71 10.27 22.44
CA VAL A 695 33.03 9.45 21.42
C VAL A 695 33.65 9.62 20.04
N VAL A 696 33.88 8.51 19.36
CA VAL A 696 34.19 8.49 17.92
C VAL A 696 33.18 7.61 17.17
N GLU A 697 32.90 7.99 15.93
CA GLU A 697 32.06 7.24 15.01
C GLU A 697 32.92 6.31 14.13
N VAL A 698 32.61 5.01 14.13
CA VAL A 698 33.22 4.04 13.22
C VAL A 698 32.60 4.19 11.84
N VAL A 699 33.44 4.47 10.85
CA VAL A 699 33.05 4.76 9.46
C VAL A 699 33.93 4.01 8.47
N ARG A 700 33.52 4.00 7.19
CA ARG A 700 34.34 3.51 6.06
C ARG A 700 34.78 2.04 6.17
N LEU A 701 34.03 1.20 6.90
CA LEU A 701 34.24 -0.25 6.84
C LEU A 701 33.80 -0.79 5.48
N TYR A 702 34.73 -1.30 4.70
CA TYR A 702 34.43 -2.00 3.45
C TYR A 702 35.45 -3.10 3.20
N VAL A 703 34.98 -4.22 2.62
CA VAL A 703 35.81 -5.32 2.14
C VAL A 703 35.42 -5.62 0.71
N ASP A 704 36.44 -5.73 -0.16
CA ASP A 704 36.27 -6.15 -1.56
C ASP A 704 35.38 -7.40 -1.63
N PRO A 705 34.33 -7.42 -2.49
CA PRO A 705 33.38 -8.52 -2.58
C PRO A 705 34.03 -9.88 -2.78
N ALA A 706 35.13 -9.96 -3.54
CA ALA A 706 35.85 -11.21 -3.80
C ALA A 706 36.55 -11.77 -2.55
N LEU A 707 36.78 -10.93 -1.54
CA LEU A 707 37.55 -11.26 -0.32
C LEU A 707 36.68 -11.30 0.95
N ARG A 708 35.35 -11.24 0.78
CA ARG A 708 34.39 -11.37 1.89
C ARG A 708 34.40 -12.78 2.46
N ARG A 709 33.93 -12.91 3.71
CA ARG A 709 33.88 -14.16 4.49
C ARG A 709 35.24 -14.77 4.87
N MET A 710 36.32 -14.00 4.74
CA MET A 710 37.68 -14.39 5.16
C MET A 710 38.13 -13.77 6.50
N GLY A 711 37.23 -13.13 7.24
CA GLY A 711 37.54 -12.52 8.54
C GLY A 711 38.27 -11.17 8.49
N LEU A 712 38.55 -10.60 7.31
CA LEU A 712 39.25 -9.32 7.15
C LEU A 712 38.58 -8.15 7.89
N ALA A 713 37.24 -8.04 7.82
CA ALA A 713 36.49 -7.01 8.53
C ALA A 713 36.67 -7.10 10.06
N SER A 714 36.71 -8.33 10.60
CA SER A 714 36.94 -8.58 12.03
C SER A 714 38.36 -8.19 12.44
N GLN A 715 39.37 -8.59 11.66
CA GLN A 715 40.76 -8.22 11.95
C GLN A 715 40.97 -6.70 11.92
N LEU A 716 40.38 -6.02 10.93
CA LEU A 716 40.40 -4.56 10.83
C LEU A 716 39.72 -3.89 12.02
N PHE A 717 38.55 -4.38 12.43
CA PHE A 717 37.84 -3.80 13.57
C PHE A 717 38.60 -4.02 14.89
N VAL A 718 39.21 -5.18 15.11
CA VAL A 718 40.06 -5.43 16.28
C VAL A 718 41.22 -4.44 16.33
N ALA A 719 41.94 -4.26 15.22
CA ALA A 719 43.03 -3.29 15.13
C ALA A 719 42.56 -1.84 15.37
N LEU A 720 41.40 -1.46 14.83
CA LEU A 720 40.82 -0.13 15.02
C LEU A 720 40.41 0.09 16.49
N LYS A 721 39.84 -0.93 17.13
CA LYS A 721 39.44 -0.88 18.54
C LYS A 721 40.66 -0.71 19.47
N ASP A 722 41.77 -1.40 19.18
CA ASP A 722 43.00 -1.26 19.96
C ASP A 722 43.69 0.09 19.74
N GLU A 723 43.57 0.68 18.55
CA GLU A 723 43.96 2.06 18.29
C GLU A 723 43.10 3.04 19.11
N ALA A 724 41.78 2.90 19.09
CA ALA A 724 40.87 3.75 19.85
C ALA A 724 41.16 3.70 21.37
N ARG A 725 41.45 2.51 21.92
CA ARG A 725 41.87 2.34 23.31
C ARG A 725 43.17 3.08 23.63
N ARG A 726 44.19 2.98 22.76
CA ARG A 726 45.46 3.70 22.93
C ARG A 726 45.29 5.22 22.84
N ALA A 727 44.34 5.70 22.04
CA ALA A 727 43.98 7.12 21.93
C ALA A 727 43.12 7.65 23.10
N GLY A 728 42.74 6.79 24.05
CA GLY A 728 41.90 7.15 25.20
C GLY A 728 40.46 7.50 24.80
N ILE A 729 39.95 6.86 23.75
CA ILE A 729 38.54 6.93 23.35
C ILE A 729 37.72 6.03 24.26
N GLU A 730 36.58 6.53 24.73
CA GLU A 730 35.73 5.88 25.73
C GLU A 730 34.53 5.17 25.11
N LEU A 731 34.08 5.61 23.93
CA LEU A 731 32.89 5.08 23.27
C LEU A 731 33.07 5.04 21.76
N LEU A 732 32.84 3.86 21.17
CA LEU A 732 32.64 3.71 19.74
C LEU A 732 31.15 3.78 19.43
N TYR A 733 30.78 4.66 18.52
CA TYR A 733 29.43 4.79 17.99
C TYR A 733 29.42 4.41 16.50
N LEU A 734 28.31 3.88 16.00
CA LEU A 734 28.07 3.76 14.57
C LEU A 734 26.57 3.76 14.29
N HIS A 735 26.23 3.99 13.03
CA HIS A 735 24.91 3.70 12.49
C HIS A 735 25.05 2.85 11.23
N THR A 736 24.10 1.94 11.03
CA THR A 736 24.06 1.03 9.87
C THR A 736 22.62 0.90 9.38
N HIS A 737 22.40 0.24 8.24
CA HIS A 737 21.06 0.07 7.68
C HIS A 737 20.70 -1.42 7.50
N PRO A 738 19.42 -1.82 7.66
CA PRO A 738 19.00 -3.20 7.51
C PRO A 738 19.14 -3.77 6.08
N PHE A 739 19.21 -2.92 5.06
CA PHE A 739 19.45 -3.37 3.68
C PHE A 739 20.90 -3.77 3.41
N LEU A 740 21.85 -3.51 4.33
CA LEU A 740 23.23 -4.01 4.25
C LEU A 740 23.27 -5.42 4.88
N PRO A 741 23.26 -6.50 4.08
CA PRO A 741 23.02 -7.84 4.61
C PRO A 741 24.11 -8.26 5.60
N GLY A 742 23.70 -8.62 6.81
CA GLY A 742 24.60 -9.10 7.87
C GLY A 742 25.37 -8.00 8.62
N ALA A 743 25.17 -6.72 8.34
CA ALA A 743 25.89 -5.62 8.99
C ALA A 743 25.57 -5.52 10.49
N VAL A 744 24.29 -5.56 10.88
CA VAL A 744 23.87 -5.50 12.30
C VAL A 744 24.46 -6.68 13.09
N THR A 745 24.26 -7.90 12.60
CA THR A 745 24.80 -9.12 13.23
C THR A 745 26.34 -9.11 13.32
N PHE A 746 27.03 -8.52 12.33
CA PHE A 746 28.48 -8.34 12.40
C PHE A 746 28.86 -7.47 13.59
N TRP A 747 28.21 -6.33 13.78
CA TRP A 747 28.53 -5.40 14.87
C TRP A 747 28.17 -5.96 16.25
N GLU A 748 27.03 -6.64 16.38
CA GLU A 748 26.64 -7.33 17.63
C GLU A 748 27.68 -8.36 18.06
N ARG A 749 28.21 -9.15 17.12
CA ARG A 749 29.28 -10.13 17.42
C ARG A 749 30.59 -9.48 17.89
N HIS A 750 30.82 -8.21 17.58
CA HIS A 750 31.98 -7.45 18.06
C HIS A 750 31.69 -6.61 19.30
N GLY A 751 30.53 -6.83 19.94
CA GLY A 751 30.15 -6.27 21.24
C GLY A 751 29.35 -4.97 21.17
N PHE A 752 28.94 -4.51 19.98
CA PHE A 752 28.04 -3.36 19.88
C PHE A 752 26.64 -3.74 20.34
N SER A 753 25.99 -2.84 21.07
CA SER A 753 24.56 -2.93 21.39
C SER A 753 23.75 -1.91 20.59
N VAL A 754 22.57 -2.30 20.14
CA VAL A 754 21.60 -1.40 19.51
C VAL A 754 21.06 -0.44 20.57
N ILE A 755 21.08 0.86 20.27
CA ILE A 755 20.56 1.91 21.17
C ILE A 755 19.30 2.58 20.65
N HIS A 756 19.13 2.62 19.33
CA HIS A 756 17.96 3.18 18.68
C HIS A 756 17.85 2.62 17.26
N ILE A 757 16.63 2.44 16.78
CA ILE A 757 16.36 2.16 15.37
C ILE A 757 15.42 3.26 14.92
N ASP A 758 15.85 4.07 13.96
CA ASP A 758 15.01 5.14 13.41
C ASP A 758 13.71 4.53 12.87
N GLU A 759 12.58 5.16 13.19
CA GLU A 759 11.24 4.80 12.71
C GLU A 759 11.01 5.28 11.26
N ASP A 760 12.05 5.24 10.43
CA ASP A 760 11.97 5.49 8.99
C ASP A 760 11.72 4.16 8.24
N PRO A 761 10.66 4.04 7.45
CA PRO A 761 10.28 2.79 6.80
C PRO A 761 11.23 2.34 5.67
N VAL A 762 12.12 3.22 5.21
CA VAL A 762 13.02 2.98 4.06
C VAL A 762 14.41 2.54 4.53
N TRP A 763 15.01 3.31 5.44
CA TRP A 763 16.39 3.18 5.89
C TRP A 763 16.49 2.42 7.19
N ARG A 764 15.50 2.52 8.09
CA ARG A 764 15.47 1.91 9.44
C ARG A 764 16.84 1.95 10.13
N THR A 765 17.46 3.13 10.12
CA THR A 765 18.85 3.31 10.54
C THR A 765 19.04 2.77 11.96
N THR A 766 19.91 1.79 12.11
CA THR A 766 20.20 1.12 13.38
C THR A 766 21.43 1.76 14.00
N HIS A 767 21.20 2.51 15.07
CA HIS A 767 22.24 3.16 15.87
C HIS A 767 22.78 2.19 16.90
N MET A 768 24.11 2.08 17.00
CA MET A 768 24.76 1.13 17.88
C MET A 768 25.94 1.77 18.62
N LYS A 769 26.23 1.29 19.83
CA LYS A 769 27.39 1.73 20.62
C LYS A 769 28.18 0.58 21.23
N LEU A 770 29.46 0.81 21.49
CA LEU A 770 30.35 -0.09 22.21
C LEU A 770 31.22 0.74 23.17
N PRO A 771 30.97 0.66 24.49
CA PRO A 771 31.87 1.21 25.50
C PRO A 771 33.24 0.56 25.45
N LEU A 772 34.30 1.34 25.62
CA LEU A 772 35.67 0.85 25.72
C LEU A 772 36.16 0.98 27.17
N ASP A 773 36.66 -0.12 27.71
CA ASP A 773 37.38 -0.09 28.98
C ASP A 773 38.72 0.63 28.74
N ASN A 774 38.87 1.82 29.32
CA ASN A 774 40.14 2.53 29.29
C ASN A 774 41.16 1.76 30.14
N CYS A 775 42.31 1.43 29.54
CA CYS A 775 43.44 0.84 30.26
C CYS A 775 44.01 1.90 31.23
N ARG A 776 43.47 1.97 32.45
CA ARG A 776 44.09 2.70 33.55
C ARG A 776 45.16 1.82 34.20
N THR A 777 46.32 1.67 33.58
CA THR A 777 47.61 1.48 34.27
C THR A 777 48.79 1.48 33.30
N ALA A 778 49.79 2.29 33.66
CA ALA A 778 51.17 2.12 33.24
C ALA A 778 51.77 0.90 33.98
N SER A 779 52.11 -0.15 33.26
CA SER A 779 53.20 -1.09 33.57
C SER A 779 53.42 -1.99 32.35
N CYS A 780 54.50 -1.73 31.63
CA CYS A 780 55.10 -2.66 30.67
C CYS A 780 55.49 -3.99 31.33
#